data_AF-A0A963Q781-F1
#
_entry.id   AF-A0A963Q781-F1
#
_cell.length_a   1.000
_cell.length_b   1.000
_cell.length_c   1.000
_cell.angle_alpha   90.00
_cell.angle_beta   90.00
_cell.angle_gamma   90.00
#
_symmetry.space_group_name_H-M   'P 1'
#
loop_
_entity.id
_entity.type
_entity.pdbx_description
1 polymer ?
#
loop_
_entity_poly.entity_id
_entity_poly.type
_entity_poly.pdbx_seq_one_letter_code
_entity_poly.pdbx_strand_id
1 'polypeptide(L)'
;ETIKLSASVIKNDGTDVFINLTRSSGSDLSLHRLVRFGEKPVTGLEDGRTYYVTRIDANSFSLAATAGGATINLDTAGVAGTQYIGVEGIDLSGGGVTGQHFLAYDISGSLSGTQRLAGAGGLSAAPDQFGIDGISYANGAGPSFALLIAGVGAHAGVDVKPTLLAATGEGARLTASGDVSIIGTSYGNAEGYTGVSAGAFLGSIGFSDLRMNLDLDTQARVGVSSSIRSGGDITVEAENRHVAQGTSYAGGGAAGISITGADAIAEALPITLANIGAGADLHADGDINIYARMGAKGTVKADSKAYAGLGSGGAAEAYWAIGAANNNFNSAARETTVNLDANARLRAENKLTLYSLVSEVDVNSVTSASAASAFYSDPDAESRTLITSIALITAKSGAQAIGVNALDATATHRDITNYARAGAYGGSAFGAPDADSWAINRLNARIITDAGSAFGSKDVDVQANFNPPFSLKSIQEAKGFSLNVFDDRGDAHLENSYTRHITFNGDIILLSAPTPRLLVDAAGNIAEAEGLSAVDEGTRIVVNDISNDGNAGKARLSTNTMAININGTYTPFGGIIDGDQGTVIVRHTWETVDLTNYSGKDLWVNAIDPVDRTGRAEVAIDVDTNNYRFDIAHEYAPTAISIANLGSAGTPSIVINGVIDNPIGTTTIVNNRGDVLGTNTGLVRTNKANVQAAGHIGFTPPVLLGPLSFGRLNLELVQSEGRATGLDTSSGASQALQVRGLDRNPAAGLFQLELGVLDAGGDIDLRILPTQVQLTIADAPAGYLVDVSEYQPTLDEVFGDGDPDTNPIIRTTAAYADHYKPDGGGPAFTVPVGVFGTGTALADTHVDVALLRAGGNINVVASFQSTRIDITANTNLTGLGRIDVLTNGNIALIETEGDLRAGSIVSTLNNVTLTAAAGIVDAEGDAAADVSGNRLVLTALAGSIGAFLNDLEIDSAYSAAGDVLAHAPGDIFIHEMTGSLVVDEIVADAGDVRLTTRD
;
A
#
# COMPACT_ATOMS: atom_id res chain seq x y z
N GLU A 1 61.52 -45.56 -17.26
CA GLU A 1 60.66 -46.16 -16.21
C GLU A 1 59.26 -46.32 -16.80
N THR A 2 58.70 -47.54 -16.80
CA THR A 2 57.34 -47.79 -17.30
C THR A 2 56.37 -47.69 -16.13
N ILE A 3 55.49 -46.69 -16.14
CA ILE A 3 54.39 -46.58 -15.17
C ILE A 3 53.46 -47.78 -15.41
N LYS A 4 53.21 -48.57 -14.36
CA LYS A 4 52.30 -49.73 -14.37
C LYS A 4 51.16 -49.46 -13.40
N LEU A 5 49.94 -49.80 -13.78
CA LEU A 5 48.75 -49.67 -12.93
C LEU A 5 48.39 -51.03 -12.33
N SER A 6 48.15 -51.05 -11.02
CA SER A 6 47.64 -52.22 -10.29
C SER A 6 46.13 -52.07 -10.08
N ALA A 7 45.37 -53.13 -10.33
CA ALA A 7 43.92 -53.14 -10.07
C ALA A 7 43.57 -53.42 -8.59
N SER A 8 44.59 -53.60 -7.74
CA SER A 8 44.48 -53.95 -6.32
C SER A 8 45.58 -53.26 -5.52
N VAL A 9 45.43 -53.18 -4.18
CA VAL A 9 46.50 -52.70 -3.28
C VAL A 9 47.76 -53.56 -3.48
N ILE A 10 48.90 -52.92 -3.75
CA ILE A 10 50.19 -53.57 -4.06
C ILE A 10 50.75 -54.22 -2.79
N LYS A 11 51.09 -55.52 -2.87
CA LYS A 11 51.54 -56.31 -1.71
C LYS A 11 53.04 -56.65 -1.73
N ASN A 12 53.71 -56.51 -2.87
CA ASN A 12 55.15 -56.77 -3.08
C ASN A 12 55.62 -58.19 -2.68
N ASP A 13 54.75 -59.19 -2.75
CA ASP A 13 55.06 -60.61 -2.46
C ASP A 13 55.34 -61.44 -3.73
N GLY A 14 55.39 -60.78 -4.90
CA GLY A 14 55.59 -61.41 -6.20
C GLY A 14 54.31 -61.89 -6.88
N THR A 15 53.13 -61.70 -6.27
CA THR A 15 51.83 -62.09 -6.85
C THR A 15 51.01 -60.93 -7.43
N ASP A 16 51.52 -59.70 -7.36
CA ASP A 16 50.83 -58.51 -7.87
C ASP A 16 50.66 -58.57 -9.40
N VAL A 17 49.41 -58.40 -9.86
CA VAL A 17 49.05 -58.39 -11.28
C VAL A 17 49.05 -56.96 -11.80
N PHE A 18 50.03 -56.64 -12.65
CA PHE A 18 50.16 -55.33 -13.27
C PHE A 18 49.66 -55.32 -14.71
N ILE A 19 48.92 -54.26 -15.07
CA ILE A 19 48.53 -54.02 -16.45
C ILE A 19 49.68 -53.29 -17.16
N ASN A 20 50.21 -53.90 -18.23
CA ASN A 20 51.22 -53.27 -19.07
C ASN A 20 50.55 -52.29 -20.03
N LEU A 21 51.03 -51.05 -20.07
CA LEU A 21 50.63 -50.06 -21.06
C LEU A 21 51.57 -50.14 -22.27
N THR A 22 51.05 -50.56 -23.43
CA THR A 22 51.81 -50.63 -24.68
C THR A 22 51.68 -49.31 -25.45
N ARG A 23 52.82 -48.74 -25.88
CA ARG A 23 52.88 -47.52 -26.69
C ARG A 23 52.57 -47.84 -28.15
N SER A 24 51.70 -47.08 -28.82
CA SER A 24 51.52 -47.17 -30.28
C SER A 24 52.50 -46.22 -31.00
N SER A 25 52.90 -46.59 -32.22
CA SER A 25 53.98 -45.97 -32.99
C SER A 25 53.62 -44.62 -33.65
N GLY A 26 52.69 -43.85 -33.08
CA GLY A 26 52.12 -42.67 -33.76
C GLY A 26 51.73 -41.47 -32.89
N SER A 27 52.23 -41.30 -31.66
CA SER A 27 51.87 -40.13 -30.84
C SER A 27 53.08 -39.28 -30.43
N ASP A 28 53.16 -38.08 -30.99
CA ASP A 28 53.68 -36.89 -30.30
C ASP A 28 52.48 -35.97 -30.05
N LEU A 29 52.19 -35.76 -28.76
CA LEU A 29 51.24 -34.85 -28.08
C LEU A 29 50.47 -35.61 -26.99
N SER A 30 50.95 -35.41 -25.76
CA SER A 30 50.67 -36.20 -24.58
C SER A 30 49.45 -35.68 -23.83
N LEU A 31 48.27 -36.22 -24.09
CA LEU A 31 47.17 -36.23 -23.11
C LEU A 31 46.61 -37.65 -23.00
N HIS A 32 46.92 -38.32 -21.89
CA HIS A 32 46.33 -39.62 -21.55
C HIS A 32 45.19 -39.40 -20.56
N ARG A 33 43.94 -39.44 -21.03
CA ARG A 33 42.74 -39.33 -20.20
C ARG A 33 42.25 -40.72 -19.82
N LEU A 34 42.19 -41.03 -18.53
CA LEU A 34 41.47 -42.20 -18.02
C LEU A 34 39.98 -41.83 -17.98
N VAL A 35 39.19 -42.33 -18.92
CA VAL A 35 37.73 -42.15 -18.96
C VAL A 35 37.03 -43.44 -18.57
N ARG A 36 35.85 -43.35 -17.94
CA ARG A 36 35.01 -44.53 -17.71
C ARG A 36 34.58 -45.10 -19.07
N PHE A 37 34.47 -46.42 -19.18
CA PHE A 37 34.19 -47.08 -20.47
C PHE A 37 32.92 -46.58 -21.18
N GLY A 38 31.95 -46.04 -20.43
CA GLY A 38 30.71 -45.45 -20.97
C GLY A 38 30.81 -43.99 -21.44
N GLU A 39 31.94 -43.31 -21.25
CA GLU A 39 32.17 -41.89 -21.58
C GLU A 39 33.20 -41.74 -22.72
N LYS A 40 33.34 -42.79 -23.55
CA LYS A 40 34.27 -42.79 -24.66
C LYS A 40 33.73 -41.90 -25.80
N PRO A 41 34.57 -41.04 -26.42
CA PRO A 41 34.16 -40.21 -27.55
C PRO A 41 33.54 -41.05 -28.66
N VAL A 42 32.41 -40.60 -29.21
CA VAL A 42 31.80 -41.22 -30.38
C VAL A 42 32.65 -40.88 -31.60
N THR A 43 33.17 -41.90 -32.28
CA THR A 43 34.02 -41.75 -33.46
C THR A 43 33.32 -40.90 -34.52
N GLY A 44 34.01 -39.86 -35.01
CA GLY A 44 33.47 -38.90 -35.98
C GLY A 44 32.92 -37.61 -35.34
N LEU A 45 32.85 -37.53 -34.01
CA LEU A 45 32.54 -36.31 -33.27
C LEU A 45 33.78 -35.80 -32.52
N GLU A 46 34.10 -34.53 -32.75
CA GLU A 46 35.06 -33.73 -31.97
C GLU A 46 34.43 -33.23 -30.67
N ASP A 47 35.19 -33.33 -29.57
CA ASP A 47 34.80 -32.83 -28.25
C ASP A 47 34.64 -31.30 -28.27
N GLY A 48 33.60 -30.77 -27.62
CA GLY A 48 33.30 -29.33 -27.58
C GLY A 48 32.77 -28.72 -28.89
N ARG A 49 32.36 -29.51 -29.89
CA ARG A 49 31.81 -29.03 -31.17
C ARG A 49 30.29 -29.23 -31.26
N THR A 50 29.55 -28.18 -31.63
CA THR A 50 28.10 -28.26 -31.90
C THR A 50 27.83 -28.99 -33.22
N TYR A 51 26.88 -29.93 -33.21
CA TYR A 51 26.40 -30.67 -34.39
C TYR A 51 24.91 -30.48 -34.61
N TYR A 52 24.49 -30.50 -35.87
CA TYR A 52 23.09 -30.28 -36.27
C TYR A 52 22.38 -31.61 -36.52
N VAL A 53 21.20 -31.77 -35.92
CA VAL A 53 20.36 -32.97 -36.11
C VAL A 53 19.67 -32.89 -37.47
N THR A 54 19.97 -33.86 -38.33
CA THR A 54 19.25 -34.09 -39.58
C THR A 54 18.27 -35.23 -39.37
N ARG A 55 16.98 -34.89 -39.30
CA ARG A 55 15.91 -35.89 -39.12
C ARG A 55 15.84 -36.79 -40.36
N ILE A 56 16.02 -38.08 -40.16
CA ILE A 56 15.87 -39.08 -41.23
C ILE A 56 14.41 -39.55 -41.25
N ASP A 57 13.85 -39.92 -40.09
CA ASP A 57 12.44 -40.28 -39.94
C ASP A 57 11.90 -40.00 -38.52
N ALA A 58 10.81 -40.67 -38.12
CA ALA A 58 10.19 -40.51 -36.81
C ALA A 58 11.03 -41.04 -35.64
N ASN A 59 11.92 -42.00 -35.89
CA ASN A 59 12.69 -42.72 -34.89
C ASN A 59 14.22 -42.68 -35.16
N SER A 60 14.66 -42.11 -36.27
CA SER A 60 16.07 -42.02 -36.64
C SER A 60 16.49 -40.61 -37.06
N PHE A 61 17.72 -40.26 -36.70
CA PHE A 61 18.36 -39.01 -37.08
C PHE A 61 19.85 -39.26 -37.39
N SER A 62 20.46 -38.30 -38.07
CA SER A 62 21.91 -38.21 -38.26
C SER A 62 22.41 -36.86 -37.78
N LEU A 63 23.73 -36.72 -37.62
CA LEU A 63 24.37 -35.47 -37.23
C LEU A 63 25.09 -34.86 -38.43
N ALA A 64 25.16 -33.53 -38.53
CA ALA A 64 25.93 -32.81 -39.54
C ALA A 64 26.80 -31.74 -38.86
N ALA A 65 27.99 -31.48 -39.41
CA ALA A 65 28.91 -30.49 -38.85
C ALA A 65 28.48 -29.02 -39.15
N THR A 66 27.52 -28.83 -40.05
CA THR A 66 26.96 -27.53 -40.45
C THR A 66 25.46 -27.70 -40.75
N ALA A 67 24.68 -26.63 -40.58
CA ALA A 67 23.23 -26.66 -40.83
C ALA A 67 22.92 -27.00 -42.30
N GLY A 68 22.13 -28.06 -42.53
CA GLY A 68 21.83 -28.58 -43.88
C GLY A 68 23.02 -29.23 -44.60
N GLY A 69 24.14 -29.41 -43.91
CA GLY A 69 25.36 -30.03 -44.45
C GLY A 69 25.25 -31.55 -44.58
N ALA A 70 26.31 -32.15 -45.14
CA ALA A 70 26.39 -33.60 -45.30
C ALA A 70 26.35 -34.32 -43.95
N THR A 71 25.64 -35.45 -43.92
CA THR A 71 25.51 -36.31 -42.74
C THR A 71 26.85 -36.94 -42.37
N ILE A 72 27.20 -36.86 -41.09
CA ILE A 72 28.34 -37.54 -40.48
C ILE A 72 27.94 -39.00 -40.25
N ASN A 73 28.73 -39.92 -40.80
CA ASN A 73 28.59 -41.33 -40.51
C ASN A 73 29.16 -41.63 -39.12
N LEU A 74 28.27 -41.84 -38.16
CA LEU A 74 28.63 -42.40 -36.85
C LEU A 74 28.76 -43.91 -37.01
N ASP A 75 29.96 -44.45 -36.84
CA ASP A 75 30.13 -45.91 -36.77
C ASP A 75 29.90 -46.41 -35.34
N THR A 76 29.52 -47.68 -35.22
CA THR A 76 29.33 -48.33 -33.91
C THR A 76 30.66 -48.83 -33.32
N ALA A 77 31.80 -48.52 -33.96
CA ALA A 77 33.09 -49.03 -33.56
C ALA A 77 33.59 -48.27 -32.32
N GLY A 78 33.45 -48.92 -31.17
CA GLY A 78 33.97 -48.41 -29.91
C GLY A 78 33.04 -47.46 -29.15
N VAL A 79 31.76 -47.39 -29.51
CA VAL A 79 30.70 -46.76 -28.71
C VAL A 79 30.26 -47.75 -27.62
N ALA A 80 30.28 -47.34 -26.36
CA ALA A 80 29.79 -48.12 -25.23
C ALA A 80 29.10 -47.20 -24.20
N GLY A 81 28.16 -47.75 -23.43
CA GLY A 81 27.34 -47.00 -22.47
C GLY A 81 26.09 -46.37 -23.08
N THR A 82 25.27 -45.75 -22.23
CA THR A 82 24.09 -44.99 -22.63
C THR A 82 24.53 -43.57 -22.98
N GLN A 83 24.32 -43.16 -24.24
CA GLN A 83 24.58 -41.80 -24.71
C GLN A 83 23.31 -40.97 -24.54
N TYR A 84 23.43 -39.77 -23.97
CA TYR A 84 22.31 -38.87 -23.76
C TYR A 84 22.32 -37.82 -24.88
N ILE A 85 21.14 -37.58 -25.45
CA ILE A 85 20.89 -36.47 -26.37
C ILE A 85 19.80 -35.64 -25.72
N GLY A 86 20.10 -34.38 -25.43
CA GLY A 86 19.19 -33.43 -24.82
C GLY A 86 19.47 -32.03 -25.36
N VAL A 87 18.53 -31.12 -25.13
CA VAL A 87 18.76 -29.69 -25.33
C VAL A 87 19.55 -29.21 -24.12
N GLU A 88 20.86 -29.01 -24.26
CA GLU A 88 21.71 -28.46 -23.18
C GLU A 88 21.63 -26.92 -23.07
N GLY A 89 20.99 -26.25 -24.04
CA GLY A 89 20.78 -24.81 -24.00
C GLY A 89 20.41 -24.22 -25.37
N ILE A 90 20.25 -22.89 -25.41
CA ILE A 90 20.18 -22.09 -26.64
C ILE A 90 21.59 -21.62 -26.96
N ASP A 91 22.17 -22.10 -28.07
CA ASP A 91 23.51 -21.71 -28.52
C ASP A 91 23.46 -20.29 -29.11
N LEU A 92 23.96 -19.30 -28.34
CA LEU A 92 24.21 -17.95 -28.84
C LEU A 92 25.51 -17.99 -29.65
N SER A 93 25.42 -18.31 -30.95
CA SER A 93 26.59 -18.56 -31.79
C SER A 93 27.62 -17.43 -31.70
N GLY A 94 28.88 -17.76 -31.41
CA GLY A 94 30.02 -16.84 -31.28
C GLY A 94 30.43 -16.07 -32.54
N GLY A 95 29.60 -16.05 -33.58
CA GLY A 95 29.70 -15.07 -34.65
C GLY A 95 29.09 -13.76 -34.18
N GLY A 96 29.88 -12.93 -33.49
CA GLY A 96 29.47 -11.67 -32.92
C GLY A 96 28.67 -10.80 -33.90
N VAL A 97 27.35 -10.82 -33.77
CA VAL A 97 26.50 -9.77 -34.32
C VAL A 97 26.58 -8.63 -33.32
N THR A 98 27.35 -7.59 -33.63
CA THR A 98 27.37 -6.35 -32.83
C THR A 98 25.96 -5.76 -32.80
N GLY A 99 25.34 -5.68 -31.62
CA GLY A 99 24.00 -5.16 -31.42
C GLY A 99 23.30 -5.77 -30.21
N GLN A 100 22.16 -5.20 -29.83
CA GLN A 100 21.29 -5.73 -28.77
C GLN A 100 20.64 -7.04 -29.24
N HIS A 101 20.77 -8.12 -28.46
CA HIS A 101 20.08 -9.38 -28.70
C HIS A 101 18.93 -9.50 -27.70
N PHE A 102 17.77 -9.93 -28.16
CA PHE A 102 16.59 -10.10 -27.33
C PHE A 102 16.36 -11.59 -27.08
N LEU A 103 16.44 -12.02 -25.82
CA LEU A 103 15.95 -13.33 -25.37
C LEU A 103 14.52 -13.14 -24.87
N ALA A 104 13.54 -13.68 -25.58
CA ALA A 104 12.16 -13.69 -25.14
C ALA A 104 11.83 -15.06 -24.54
N TYR A 105 11.48 -15.09 -23.25
CA TYR A 105 10.86 -16.25 -22.61
C TYR A 105 9.39 -15.90 -22.37
N ASP A 106 8.49 -16.61 -23.07
CA ASP A 106 7.05 -16.40 -22.92
C ASP A 106 6.59 -17.02 -21.59
N ILE A 107 6.26 -16.16 -20.63
CA ILE A 107 5.73 -16.57 -19.32
C ILE A 107 4.22 -16.77 -19.47
N SER A 108 3.83 -17.78 -20.26
CA SER A 108 2.43 -18.19 -20.39
C SER A 108 2.14 -19.37 -19.46
N GLY A 109 1.35 -19.16 -18.41
CA GLY A 109 0.90 -20.19 -17.47
C GLY A 109 1.16 -19.86 -15.99
N SER A 110 0.43 -20.51 -15.09
CA SER A 110 0.62 -20.41 -13.64
C SER A 110 1.95 -21.03 -13.25
N LEU A 111 3.02 -20.24 -13.21
CA LEU A 111 4.30 -20.63 -12.64
C LEU A 111 4.30 -20.25 -11.15
N SER A 112 4.72 -21.18 -10.29
CA SER A 112 4.98 -20.94 -8.87
C SER A 112 6.47 -21.09 -8.56
N GLY A 113 6.97 -20.36 -7.55
CA GLY A 113 8.36 -20.42 -7.08
C GLY A 113 9.29 -19.33 -7.66
N THR A 114 10.50 -19.24 -7.09
CA THR A 114 11.55 -18.29 -7.51
C THR A 114 12.10 -18.66 -8.87
N GLN A 115 11.82 -17.85 -9.90
CA GLN A 115 12.42 -17.99 -11.22
C GLN A 115 13.76 -17.24 -11.25
N ARG A 116 14.85 -17.94 -11.57
CA ARG A 116 16.19 -17.35 -11.65
C ARG A 116 16.71 -17.43 -13.08
N LEU A 117 16.95 -16.28 -13.71
CA LEU A 117 17.77 -16.20 -14.92
C LEU A 117 19.22 -16.01 -14.49
N ALA A 118 20.06 -17.01 -14.70
CA ALA A 118 21.51 -16.87 -14.54
C ALA A 118 22.09 -16.34 -15.85
N GLY A 119 22.84 -15.23 -15.79
CA GLY A 119 23.57 -14.70 -16.94
C GLY A 119 24.73 -15.59 -17.38
N ALA A 120 25.52 -15.12 -18.35
CA ALA A 120 26.75 -15.79 -18.79
C ALA A 120 27.63 -16.12 -17.56
N GLY A 121 27.94 -17.41 -17.36
CA GLY A 121 28.52 -17.96 -16.12
C GLY A 121 27.65 -19.05 -15.47
N GLY A 122 26.37 -19.13 -15.82
CA GLY A 122 25.49 -20.26 -15.51
C GLY A 122 25.66 -21.44 -16.46
N LEU A 123 26.60 -22.34 -16.13
CA LEU A 123 26.81 -23.71 -16.67
C LEU A 123 27.09 -23.87 -18.19
N SER A 124 28.35 -23.67 -18.57
CA SER A 124 29.19 -24.68 -19.28
C SER A 124 30.56 -24.07 -19.66
N ALA A 125 31.42 -23.92 -18.66
CA ALA A 125 32.86 -23.77 -18.87
C ALA A 125 33.58 -24.74 -17.93
N ALA A 126 34.84 -25.06 -18.23
CA ALA A 126 35.64 -25.91 -17.33
C ALA A 126 35.65 -25.30 -15.90
N PRO A 127 35.71 -26.12 -14.82
CA PRO A 127 35.58 -25.70 -13.42
C PRO A 127 36.51 -24.57 -12.95
N ASP A 128 37.48 -24.24 -13.77
CA ASP A 128 38.60 -23.33 -13.58
C ASP A 128 38.56 -22.10 -14.50
N GLN A 129 37.59 -21.98 -15.41
CA GLN A 129 37.63 -20.94 -16.45
C GLN A 129 36.72 -19.73 -16.25
N PHE A 130 35.50 -19.82 -15.69
CA PHE A 130 34.66 -18.63 -15.49
C PHE A 130 33.60 -18.86 -14.38
N GLY A 131 33.80 -18.26 -13.20
CA GLY A 131 32.73 -17.84 -12.27
C GLY A 131 31.54 -18.78 -12.06
N ILE A 132 31.80 -20.07 -11.76
CA ILE A 132 30.76 -21.11 -11.62
C ILE A 132 29.87 -20.97 -10.37
N ASP A 133 30.18 -20.02 -9.49
CA ASP A 133 29.53 -19.75 -8.21
C ASP A 133 28.68 -18.46 -8.19
N GLY A 134 28.54 -17.79 -9.33
CA GLY A 134 27.81 -16.51 -9.44
C GLY A 134 28.68 -15.28 -9.13
N ILE A 135 30.01 -15.42 -9.20
CA ILE A 135 30.98 -14.34 -9.11
C ILE A 135 31.61 -14.10 -10.49
N SER A 136 31.56 -12.85 -10.98
CA SER A 136 32.27 -12.47 -12.19
C SER A 136 33.76 -12.33 -11.88
N TYR A 137 34.61 -13.16 -12.51
CA TYR A 137 36.03 -13.25 -12.19
C TYR A 137 36.94 -12.87 -13.36
N ALA A 138 38.02 -12.13 -13.09
CA ALA A 138 39.08 -11.88 -14.05
C ALA A 138 40.48 -12.09 -13.43
N ASN A 139 41.38 -12.72 -14.20
CA ASN A 139 42.77 -12.95 -13.82
C ASN A 139 43.74 -12.46 -14.89
N GLY A 140 44.71 -11.64 -14.50
CA GLY A 140 45.84 -11.25 -15.34
C GLY A 140 47.15 -11.65 -14.68
N ALA A 141 47.93 -12.54 -15.29
CA ALA A 141 49.24 -12.95 -14.77
C ALA A 141 50.34 -12.84 -15.84
N GLY A 142 51.51 -12.29 -15.46
CA GLY A 142 52.62 -12.10 -16.39
C GLY A 142 54.01 -12.16 -15.73
N PRO A 143 54.79 -13.22 -15.96
CA PRO A 143 56.22 -13.24 -15.61
C PRO A 143 57.10 -12.77 -16.78
N SER A 144 58.17 -12.02 -16.50
CA SER A 144 59.17 -11.60 -17.50
C SER A 144 60.58 -11.63 -16.92
N PHE A 145 61.49 -12.33 -17.60
CA PHE A 145 62.88 -12.47 -17.17
C PHE A 145 63.82 -12.21 -18.35
N ALA A 146 64.82 -11.35 -18.16
CA ALA A 146 65.75 -10.97 -19.21
C ALA A 146 67.17 -10.72 -18.69
N LEU A 147 68.17 -10.84 -19.57
CA LEU A 147 69.56 -10.54 -19.19
C LEU A 147 69.77 -9.04 -18.95
N LEU A 148 69.23 -8.16 -19.80
CA LEU A 148 69.45 -6.71 -19.68
C LEU A 148 68.28 -6.03 -18.98
N ILE A 149 67.13 -5.92 -19.66
CA ILE A 149 65.93 -5.26 -19.14
C ILE A 149 64.74 -6.19 -19.34
N ALA A 150 63.95 -6.40 -18.26
CA ALA A 150 62.69 -7.12 -18.28
C ALA A 150 61.53 -6.17 -18.01
N GLY A 151 60.49 -6.25 -18.83
CA GLY A 151 59.25 -5.48 -18.68
C GLY A 151 58.06 -6.41 -18.79
N VAL A 152 57.05 -6.21 -17.93
CA VAL A 152 55.77 -6.92 -18.02
C VAL A 152 54.64 -6.08 -17.42
N GLY A 153 53.46 -6.23 -18.01
CA GLY A 153 52.21 -5.67 -17.51
C GLY A 153 51.15 -6.78 -17.41
N ALA A 154 50.28 -6.70 -16.42
CA ALA A 154 49.07 -7.51 -16.34
C ALA A 154 47.87 -6.61 -16.04
N HIS A 155 46.76 -6.90 -16.70
CA HIS A 155 45.49 -6.20 -16.51
C HIS A 155 44.37 -7.22 -16.31
N ALA A 156 43.45 -6.94 -15.39
CA ALA A 156 42.19 -7.65 -15.26
C ALA A 156 41.06 -6.64 -15.08
N GLY A 157 40.01 -6.82 -15.87
CA GLY A 157 38.80 -6.01 -15.83
C GLY A 157 37.60 -6.89 -15.52
N VAL A 158 36.75 -6.47 -14.58
CA VAL A 158 35.43 -7.08 -14.35
C VAL A 158 34.37 -6.00 -14.49
N ASP A 159 33.46 -6.16 -15.43
CA ASP A 159 32.31 -5.26 -15.61
C ASP A 159 31.01 -6.01 -15.28
N VAL A 160 30.31 -5.59 -14.23
CA VAL A 160 29.03 -6.15 -13.78
C VAL A 160 27.96 -5.08 -13.94
N LYS A 161 27.14 -5.17 -14.99
CA LYS A 161 26.17 -4.13 -15.37
C LYS A 161 24.75 -4.66 -15.62
N PRO A 162 24.11 -5.33 -14.64
CA PRO A 162 22.74 -5.79 -14.84
C PRO A 162 21.77 -4.60 -14.80
N THR A 163 20.84 -4.60 -15.75
CA THR A 163 19.66 -3.73 -15.73
C THR A 163 18.43 -4.60 -15.54
N LEU A 164 17.71 -4.41 -14.43
CA LEU A 164 16.54 -5.18 -14.06
C LEU A 164 15.35 -4.24 -13.86
N LEU A 165 14.26 -4.53 -14.57
CA LEU A 165 12.97 -3.86 -14.40
C LEU A 165 11.90 -4.91 -14.10
N ALA A 166 11.37 -4.90 -12.88
CA ALA A 166 10.13 -5.59 -12.52
C ALA A 166 9.00 -4.57 -12.57
N ALA A 167 7.98 -4.75 -13.42
CA ALA A 167 6.95 -3.74 -13.56
C ALA A 167 5.58 -4.26 -13.98
N THR A 168 4.53 -3.50 -13.63
CA THR A 168 3.26 -3.55 -14.37
C THR A 168 3.32 -2.61 -15.57
N GLY A 169 2.65 -2.99 -16.66
CA GLY A 169 2.49 -2.11 -17.81
C GLY A 169 1.64 -0.89 -17.48
N GLU A 170 1.70 0.16 -18.32
CA GLU A 170 0.82 1.32 -18.19
C GLU A 170 -0.65 0.93 -18.36
N GLY A 171 -1.53 1.49 -17.51
CA GLY A 171 -2.96 1.21 -17.51
C GLY A 171 -3.32 -0.23 -17.16
N ALA A 172 -2.38 -1.01 -16.60
CA ALA A 172 -2.63 -2.39 -16.21
C ALA A 172 -3.74 -2.47 -15.15
N ARG A 173 -4.61 -3.47 -15.23
CA ARG A 173 -5.61 -3.77 -14.21
C ARG A 173 -5.35 -5.15 -13.64
N LEU A 174 -5.05 -5.21 -12.35
CA LEU A 174 -4.74 -6.43 -11.63
C LEU A 174 -5.68 -6.56 -10.43
N THR A 175 -6.33 -7.71 -10.29
CA THR A 175 -7.15 -8.04 -9.13
C THR A 175 -6.73 -9.42 -8.63
N ALA A 176 -6.34 -9.51 -7.36
CA ALA A 176 -5.94 -10.75 -6.70
C ALA A 176 -6.71 -10.92 -5.39
N SER A 177 -7.09 -12.16 -5.05
CA SER A 177 -7.72 -12.49 -3.76
C SER A 177 -6.70 -12.69 -2.63
N GLY A 178 -5.42 -12.80 -2.97
CA GLY A 178 -4.29 -12.81 -2.04
C GLY A 178 -3.25 -11.80 -2.52
N ASP A 179 -1.99 -12.02 -2.21
CA ASP A 179 -0.95 -10.99 -2.34
C ASP A 179 -0.54 -10.66 -3.79
N VAL A 180 -0.05 -9.44 -3.99
CA VAL A 180 0.58 -8.98 -5.23
C VAL A 180 2.01 -8.50 -4.94
N SER A 181 3.00 -9.09 -5.60
CA SER A 181 4.42 -8.73 -5.41
C SER A 181 5.11 -8.35 -6.72
N ILE A 182 5.72 -7.17 -6.74
CA ILE A 182 6.53 -6.62 -7.84
C ILE A 182 7.93 -6.37 -7.30
N ILE A 183 8.83 -7.35 -7.47
CA ILE A 183 10.13 -7.35 -6.81
C ILE A 183 11.24 -7.46 -7.86
N GLY A 184 12.16 -6.50 -7.86
CA GLY A 184 13.42 -6.54 -8.60
C GLY A 184 14.59 -6.60 -7.64
N THR A 185 15.44 -7.62 -7.76
CA THR A 185 16.65 -7.77 -6.94
C THR A 185 17.83 -8.08 -7.83
N SER A 186 18.93 -7.35 -7.68
CA SER A 186 20.19 -7.67 -8.35
C SER A 186 21.37 -7.77 -7.38
N TYR A 187 22.20 -8.79 -7.60
CA TYR A 187 23.42 -9.06 -6.86
C TYR A 187 24.60 -8.96 -7.84
N GLY A 188 25.48 -7.98 -7.62
CA GLY A 188 26.69 -7.78 -8.39
C GLY A 188 27.88 -8.31 -7.62
N ASN A 189 28.35 -9.50 -7.98
CA ASN A 189 29.53 -10.12 -7.36
C ASN A 189 30.70 -10.09 -8.34
N ALA A 190 31.80 -9.48 -7.94
CA ALA A 190 33.02 -9.37 -8.73
C ALA A 190 34.22 -9.87 -7.92
N GLU A 191 35.10 -10.62 -8.56
CA GLU A 191 36.41 -10.94 -8.01
C GLU A 191 37.49 -10.72 -9.06
N GLY A 192 38.66 -10.24 -8.65
CA GLY A 192 39.74 -9.99 -9.58
C GLY A 192 41.13 -10.19 -8.99
N TYR A 193 42.03 -10.71 -9.83
CA TYR A 193 43.43 -10.84 -9.49
C TYR A 193 44.33 -10.39 -10.64
N THR A 194 45.28 -9.51 -10.36
CA THR A 194 46.40 -9.24 -11.26
C THR A 194 47.74 -9.43 -10.59
N GLY A 195 48.70 -9.99 -11.33
CA GLY A 195 49.99 -10.36 -10.81
C GLY A 195 51.09 -10.29 -11.85
N VAL A 196 52.12 -9.49 -11.61
CA VAL A 196 53.35 -9.50 -12.41
C VAL A 196 54.58 -9.81 -11.60
N SER A 197 55.57 -10.41 -12.25
CA SER A 197 56.90 -10.62 -11.68
C SER A 197 57.97 -10.43 -12.75
N ALA A 198 58.78 -9.39 -12.57
CA ALA A 198 59.86 -9.01 -13.49
C ALA A 198 61.24 -9.28 -12.85
N GLY A 199 62.19 -9.79 -13.64
CA GLY A 199 63.57 -9.98 -13.17
C GLY A 199 64.62 -9.71 -14.25
N ALA A 200 65.65 -8.93 -13.94
CA ALA A 200 66.75 -8.68 -14.87
C ALA A 200 68.10 -8.39 -14.19
N PHE A 201 69.19 -8.30 -14.96
CA PHE A 201 70.45 -7.80 -14.42
C PHE A 201 70.45 -6.28 -14.30
N LEU A 202 70.11 -5.53 -15.37
CA LEU A 202 70.19 -4.06 -15.36
C LEU A 202 68.90 -3.38 -14.90
N GLY A 203 67.73 -3.82 -15.38
CA GLY A 203 66.47 -3.13 -15.11
C GLY A 203 65.23 -4.02 -15.12
N SER A 204 64.38 -3.94 -14.10
CA SER A 204 63.07 -4.62 -14.07
C SER A 204 61.94 -3.61 -13.97
N ILE A 205 60.90 -3.81 -14.78
CA ILE A 205 59.68 -2.99 -14.80
C ILE A 205 58.48 -3.93 -14.72
N GLY A 206 57.62 -3.76 -13.72
CA GLY A 206 56.41 -4.56 -13.54
C GLY A 206 55.21 -3.72 -13.16
N PHE A 207 54.14 -3.76 -13.96
CA PHE A 207 52.88 -3.08 -13.64
C PHE A 207 51.71 -4.05 -13.59
N SER A 208 50.84 -3.92 -12.59
CA SER A 208 49.59 -4.66 -12.49
C SER A 208 48.42 -3.72 -12.27
N ASP A 209 47.32 -3.94 -12.98
CA ASP A 209 46.11 -3.09 -12.91
C ASP A 209 44.85 -3.96 -12.82
N LEU A 210 44.10 -3.79 -11.74
CA LEU A 210 42.81 -4.43 -11.53
C LEU A 210 41.72 -3.36 -11.49
N ARG A 211 40.70 -3.50 -12.33
CA ARG A 211 39.50 -2.66 -12.26
C ARG A 211 38.22 -3.46 -12.29
N MET A 212 37.36 -3.23 -11.28
CA MET A 212 36.03 -3.83 -11.18
C MET A 212 34.99 -2.70 -11.20
N ASN A 213 34.10 -2.70 -12.19
CA ASN A 213 33.02 -1.72 -12.31
C ASN A 213 31.66 -2.41 -12.10
N LEU A 214 30.87 -1.94 -11.14
CA LEU A 214 29.57 -2.49 -10.75
C LEU A 214 28.47 -1.45 -10.97
N ASP A 215 27.85 -1.48 -12.14
CA ASP A 215 26.79 -0.54 -12.57
C ASP A 215 25.43 -1.23 -12.56
N LEU A 216 24.86 -1.45 -11.38
CA LEU A 216 23.58 -2.13 -11.21
C LEU A 216 22.42 -1.12 -11.30
N ASP A 217 21.49 -1.35 -12.22
CA ASP A 217 20.25 -0.57 -12.33
C ASP A 217 19.06 -1.50 -12.05
N THR A 218 18.50 -1.39 -10.85
CA THR A 218 17.37 -2.23 -10.41
C THR A 218 16.17 -1.38 -10.07
N GLN A 219 15.06 -1.70 -10.72
CA GLN A 219 13.84 -0.94 -10.61
C GLN A 219 12.62 -1.84 -10.44
N ALA A 220 11.73 -1.44 -9.55
CA ALA A 220 10.40 -1.99 -9.39
C ALA A 220 9.38 -0.88 -9.67
N ARG A 221 8.50 -1.06 -10.65
CA ARG A 221 7.59 0.00 -11.10
C ARG A 221 6.13 -0.45 -11.17
N VAL A 222 5.22 0.34 -10.63
CA VAL A 222 3.82 0.30 -11.02
C VAL A 222 3.61 1.28 -12.17
N GLY A 223 3.04 0.80 -13.28
CA GLY A 223 2.78 1.60 -14.48
C GLY A 223 1.86 2.79 -14.22
N VAL A 224 1.96 3.82 -15.07
CA VAL A 224 1.08 5.00 -15.05
C VAL A 224 -0.38 4.56 -15.19
N SER A 225 -1.27 5.11 -14.37
CA SER A 225 -2.71 4.81 -14.38
C SER A 225 -3.07 3.32 -14.20
N SER A 226 -2.15 2.52 -13.67
CA SER A 226 -2.43 1.12 -13.34
C SER A 226 -3.30 1.00 -12.10
N SER A 227 -4.22 0.04 -12.07
CA SER A 227 -5.08 -0.27 -10.92
C SER A 227 -4.77 -1.67 -10.41
N ILE A 228 -4.36 -1.77 -9.15
CA ILE A 228 -4.04 -3.03 -8.46
C ILE A 228 -4.97 -3.13 -7.24
N ARG A 229 -5.77 -4.19 -7.18
CA ARG A 229 -6.58 -4.55 -6.00
C ARG A 229 -6.13 -5.89 -5.46
N SER A 230 -5.80 -5.95 -4.17
CA SER A 230 -5.34 -7.14 -3.46
C SER A 230 -6.25 -7.41 -2.25
N GLY A 231 -6.74 -8.64 -2.09
CA GLY A 231 -7.39 -9.10 -0.86
C GLY A 231 -6.39 -9.46 0.25
N GLY A 232 -5.08 -9.45 -0.05
CA GLY A 232 -4.00 -9.57 0.92
C GLY A 232 -3.07 -8.36 0.81
N ASP A 233 -1.76 -8.59 0.80
CA ASP A 233 -0.76 -7.52 0.78
C ASP A 233 -0.38 -7.08 -0.64
N ILE A 234 0.20 -5.89 -0.78
CA ILE A 234 0.92 -5.45 -2.00
C ILE A 234 2.37 -5.12 -1.64
N THR A 235 3.32 -5.74 -2.32
CA THR A 235 4.75 -5.44 -2.16
C THR A 235 5.36 -4.92 -3.47
N VAL A 236 6.04 -3.78 -3.41
CA VAL A 236 6.86 -3.24 -4.51
C VAL A 236 8.28 -3.02 -3.99
N GLU A 237 9.25 -3.79 -4.47
CA GLU A 237 10.61 -3.79 -3.91
C GLU A 237 11.69 -3.73 -4.98
N ALA A 238 12.63 -2.79 -4.84
CA ALA A 238 13.87 -2.74 -5.61
C ALA A 238 15.09 -2.89 -4.68
N GLU A 239 15.97 -3.84 -4.99
CA GLU A 239 17.18 -4.10 -4.20
C GLU A 239 18.44 -4.23 -5.07
N ASN A 240 19.51 -3.54 -4.64
CA ASN A 240 20.86 -3.71 -5.18
C ASN A 240 21.84 -4.15 -4.09
N ARG A 241 22.61 -5.20 -4.39
CA ARG A 241 23.67 -5.69 -3.50
C ARG A 241 24.99 -5.83 -4.26
N HIS A 242 26.04 -5.20 -3.76
CA HIS A 242 27.37 -5.25 -4.36
C HIS A 242 28.32 -6.08 -3.50
N VAL A 243 29.08 -6.96 -4.11
CA VAL A 243 30.25 -7.60 -3.52
C VAL A 243 31.38 -7.51 -4.53
N ALA A 244 32.51 -6.91 -4.15
CA ALA A 244 33.71 -6.92 -4.99
C ALA A 244 34.94 -7.32 -4.16
N GLN A 245 35.84 -8.15 -4.68
CA GLN A 245 37.06 -8.44 -3.94
C GLN A 245 38.20 -8.57 -4.92
N GLY A 246 39.37 -8.02 -4.60
CA GLY A 246 40.45 -8.23 -5.52
C GLY A 246 41.80 -7.73 -5.09
N THR A 247 42.81 -8.25 -5.77
CA THR A 247 44.21 -7.99 -5.47
C THR A 247 44.98 -7.68 -6.75
N SER A 248 45.74 -6.59 -6.72
CA SER A 248 46.76 -6.25 -7.72
C SER A 248 48.14 -6.40 -7.09
N TYR A 249 49.03 -7.13 -7.75
CA TYR A 249 50.38 -7.41 -7.28
C TYR A 249 51.43 -7.15 -8.35
N ALA A 250 52.43 -6.33 -8.03
CA ALA A 250 53.58 -6.11 -8.89
C ALA A 250 54.91 -6.36 -8.17
N GLY A 251 55.66 -7.36 -8.65
CA GLY A 251 56.99 -7.69 -8.14
C GLY A 251 58.09 -7.44 -9.17
N GLY A 252 59.24 -6.91 -8.74
CA GLY A 252 60.37 -6.60 -9.61
C GLY A 252 61.71 -6.74 -8.91
N GLY A 253 62.68 -7.41 -9.56
CA GLY A 253 64.03 -7.61 -9.04
C GLY A 253 65.13 -7.30 -10.06
N ALA A 254 66.13 -6.49 -9.70
CA ALA A 254 67.31 -6.27 -10.54
C ALA A 254 68.62 -6.05 -9.78
N ALA A 255 69.78 -6.26 -10.42
CA ALA A 255 71.06 -5.80 -9.86
C ALA A 255 71.25 -4.28 -10.05
N GLY A 256 70.66 -3.70 -11.09
CA GLY A 256 70.62 -2.25 -11.32
C GLY A 256 69.40 -1.59 -10.67
N ILE A 257 68.35 -1.34 -11.45
CA ILE A 257 67.15 -0.59 -11.05
C ILE A 257 65.88 -1.46 -11.12
N SER A 258 64.96 -1.31 -10.17
CA SER A 258 63.65 -1.97 -10.21
C SER A 258 62.52 -0.97 -9.99
N ILE A 259 61.52 -0.99 -10.86
CA ILE A 259 60.32 -0.16 -10.74
C ILE A 259 59.09 -1.05 -10.81
N THR A 260 58.19 -0.93 -9.84
CA THR A 260 56.92 -1.65 -9.83
C THR A 260 55.73 -0.72 -9.65
N GLY A 261 54.54 -1.13 -10.07
CA GLY A 261 53.31 -0.39 -9.81
C GLY A 261 52.11 -1.33 -9.74
N ALA A 262 51.27 -1.19 -8.73
CA ALA A 262 50.08 -2.02 -8.57
C ALA A 262 48.86 -1.15 -8.28
N ASP A 263 47.83 -1.26 -9.13
CA ASP A 263 46.57 -0.51 -8.98
C ASP A 263 45.40 -1.48 -8.82
N ALA A 264 44.50 -1.24 -7.86
CA ALA A 264 43.30 -2.03 -7.62
C ALA A 264 42.08 -1.15 -7.32
N ILE A 265 41.12 -1.10 -8.24
CA ILE A 265 39.95 -0.23 -8.14
C ILE A 265 38.66 -1.04 -8.19
N ALA A 266 37.77 -0.79 -7.24
CA ALA A 266 36.37 -1.21 -7.25
C ALA A 266 35.48 0.03 -7.26
N GLU A 267 34.62 0.14 -8.27
CA GLU A 267 33.69 1.24 -8.45
C GLU A 267 32.27 0.69 -8.52
N ALA A 268 31.35 1.23 -7.73
CA ALA A 268 29.94 0.87 -7.74
C ALA A 268 29.07 2.09 -8.01
N LEU A 269 28.26 2.04 -9.07
CA LEU A 269 27.35 3.12 -9.48
C LEU A 269 25.88 2.67 -9.50
N PRO A 270 25.30 2.22 -8.37
CA PRO A 270 23.93 1.73 -8.36
C PRO A 270 22.88 2.80 -8.62
N ILE A 271 21.78 2.35 -9.22
CA ILE A 271 20.47 3.01 -9.23
C ILE A 271 19.46 2.03 -8.65
N THR A 272 18.85 2.35 -7.51
CA THR A 272 17.78 1.56 -6.91
C THR A 272 16.49 2.38 -6.87
N LEU A 273 15.44 1.95 -7.57
CA LEU A 273 14.19 2.72 -7.68
C LEU A 273 12.95 1.83 -7.50
N ALA A 274 12.16 2.11 -6.45
CA ALA A 274 10.77 1.66 -6.34
C ALA A 274 9.85 2.83 -6.70
N ASN A 275 9.09 2.69 -7.79
CA ASN A 275 8.27 3.77 -8.36
C ASN A 275 6.80 3.40 -8.46
N ILE A 276 5.91 4.26 -7.95
CA ILE A 276 4.49 4.20 -8.24
C ILE A 276 4.16 5.26 -9.28
N GLY A 277 3.75 4.82 -10.48
CA GLY A 277 3.51 5.67 -11.63
C GLY A 277 2.34 6.65 -11.44
N ALA A 278 2.35 7.72 -12.23
CA ALA A 278 1.37 8.79 -12.12
C ALA A 278 -0.07 8.26 -12.29
N GLY A 279 -0.98 8.67 -11.41
CA GLY A 279 -2.38 8.22 -11.46
C GLY A 279 -2.61 6.73 -11.17
N ALA A 280 -1.59 5.96 -10.78
CA ALA A 280 -1.78 4.57 -10.36
C ALA A 280 -2.64 4.49 -9.10
N ASP A 281 -3.41 3.42 -8.95
CA ASP A 281 -4.35 3.16 -7.86
C ASP A 281 -4.06 1.77 -7.27
N LEU A 282 -3.49 1.73 -6.07
CA LEU A 282 -3.19 0.52 -5.33
C LEU A 282 -4.10 0.44 -4.11
N HIS A 283 -4.83 -0.65 -3.98
CA HIS A 283 -5.68 -0.94 -2.83
C HIS A 283 -5.39 -2.34 -2.29
N ALA A 284 -5.14 -2.46 -0.99
CA ALA A 284 -4.91 -3.72 -0.29
C ALA A 284 -5.79 -3.81 0.96
N ASP A 285 -6.49 -4.93 1.12
CA ASP A 285 -7.19 -5.27 2.37
C ASP A 285 -6.20 -5.52 3.53
N GLY A 286 -4.95 -5.89 3.20
CA GLY A 286 -3.82 -6.02 4.12
C GLY A 286 -2.87 -4.81 4.10
N ASP A 287 -1.58 -5.09 4.08
CA ASP A 287 -0.51 -4.08 4.08
C ASP A 287 -0.07 -3.71 2.67
N ILE A 288 0.42 -2.48 2.49
CA ILE A 288 1.18 -2.07 1.30
C ILE A 288 2.61 -1.74 1.71
N ASN A 289 3.57 -2.34 1.01
CA ASN A 289 4.98 -2.29 1.33
C ASN A 289 5.81 -1.84 0.12
N ILE A 290 6.40 -0.65 0.18
CA ILE A 290 7.23 -0.08 -0.88
C ILE A 290 8.68 0.06 -0.40
N TYR A 291 9.58 -0.74 -0.96
CA TYR A 291 10.97 -0.87 -0.51
C TYR A 291 11.98 -0.48 -1.60
N ALA A 292 12.96 0.34 -1.23
CA ALA A 292 14.19 0.54 -2.00
C ALA A 292 15.40 0.25 -1.09
N ARG A 293 16.24 -0.72 -1.47
CA ARG A 293 17.35 -1.22 -0.63
C ARG A 293 18.67 -1.24 -1.38
N MET A 294 19.75 -0.81 -0.72
CA MET A 294 21.10 -0.89 -1.27
C MET A 294 22.12 -1.32 -0.21
N GLY A 295 23.09 -2.14 -0.60
CA GLY A 295 24.26 -2.43 0.24
C GLY A 295 25.48 -2.85 -0.57
N ALA A 296 26.67 -2.75 0.02
CA ALA A 296 27.93 -3.07 -0.67
C ALA A 296 29.00 -3.62 0.28
N LYS A 297 29.72 -4.67 -0.13
CA LYS A 297 30.78 -5.28 0.68
C LYS A 297 32.04 -5.60 -0.11
N GLY A 298 33.18 -5.57 0.55
CA GLY A 298 34.38 -6.25 0.08
C GLY A 298 35.69 -5.48 0.30
N THR A 299 36.75 -5.98 -0.31
CA THR A 299 38.13 -5.48 -0.11
C THR A 299 38.89 -5.44 -1.42
N VAL A 300 39.49 -4.30 -1.74
CA VAL A 300 40.52 -4.19 -2.78
C VAL A 300 41.90 -4.00 -2.17
N LYS A 301 42.88 -4.70 -2.74
CA LYS A 301 44.26 -4.68 -2.28
C LYS A 301 45.23 -4.39 -3.41
N ALA A 302 46.21 -3.52 -3.17
CA ALA A 302 47.34 -3.33 -4.07
C ALA A 302 48.68 -3.51 -3.35
N ASP A 303 49.56 -4.36 -3.90
CA ASP A 303 50.88 -4.67 -3.36
C ASP A 303 51.97 -4.43 -4.41
N SER A 304 52.91 -3.52 -4.12
CA SER A 304 54.04 -3.22 -5.00
C SER A 304 55.37 -3.55 -4.30
N LYS A 305 56.24 -4.33 -4.96
CA LYS A 305 57.52 -4.80 -4.39
C LYS A 305 58.66 -4.66 -5.38
N ALA A 306 59.52 -3.66 -5.16
CA ALA A 306 60.69 -3.38 -5.99
C ALA A 306 62.00 -3.58 -5.22
N TYR A 307 62.82 -4.54 -5.64
CA TYR A 307 64.13 -4.77 -5.04
C TYR A 307 65.24 -4.61 -6.06
N ALA A 308 66.26 -3.83 -5.73
CA ALA A 308 67.33 -3.50 -6.67
C ALA A 308 68.69 -3.37 -6.00
N GLY A 309 69.79 -3.43 -6.77
CA GLY A 309 71.12 -3.15 -6.22
C GLY A 309 71.40 -1.65 -6.10
N LEU A 310 70.96 -0.82 -7.05
CA LEU A 310 71.21 0.63 -7.08
C LEU A 310 70.02 1.46 -6.65
N GLY A 311 68.85 1.24 -7.26
CA GLY A 311 67.68 2.07 -7.01
C GLY A 311 66.38 1.30 -7.22
N SER A 312 65.44 1.43 -6.30
CA SER A 312 64.13 0.79 -6.40
C SER A 312 63.00 1.77 -6.11
N GLY A 313 61.80 1.47 -6.57
CA GLY A 313 60.64 2.27 -6.24
C GLY A 313 59.38 1.71 -6.84
N GLY A 314 58.24 2.20 -6.38
CA GLY A 314 56.99 1.79 -6.95
C GLY A 314 55.78 2.23 -6.16
N ALA A 315 54.70 2.50 -6.91
CA ALA A 315 53.42 2.90 -6.36
C ALA A 315 52.53 1.69 -6.08
N ALA A 316 51.69 1.79 -5.06
CA ALA A 316 50.57 0.88 -4.82
C ALA A 316 49.31 1.71 -4.53
N GLU A 317 48.30 1.63 -5.41
CA GLU A 317 47.04 2.34 -5.25
C GLU A 317 45.86 1.39 -5.12
N ALA A 318 45.01 1.58 -4.10
CA ALA A 318 43.75 0.85 -3.98
C ALA A 318 42.60 1.83 -3.71
N TYR A 319 41.50 1.68 -4.45
CA TYR A 319 40.33 2.54 -4.29
C TYR A 319 39.04 1.72 -4.36
N TRP A 320 38.27 1.74 -3.27
CA TRP A 320 36.88 1.29 -3.25
C TRP A 320 35.89 2.46 -3.20
N ALA A 321 34.99 2.59 -4.17
CA ALA A 321 33.99 3.65 -4.20
C ALA A 321 32.56 3.13 -4.40
N ILE A 322 31.63 3.62 -3.57
CA ILE A 322 30.20 3.73 -3.91
C ILE A 322 30.00 5.15 -4.41
N GLY A 323 29.90 5.30 -5.72
CA GLY A 323 30.18 6.54 -6.45
C GLY A 323 31.37 6.39 -7.40
N ALA A 324 31.65 7.41 -8.18
CA ALA A 324 32.78 7.41 -9.12
C ALA A 324 34.12 7.46 -8.36
N ALA A 325 35.04 6.57 -8.73
CA ALA A 325 36.39 6.46 -8.19
C ALA A 325 37.31 7.53 -8.79
N ASN A 326 37.02 8.79 -8.49
CA ASN A 326 37.77 9.96 -8.95
C ASN A 326 38.79 10.42 -7.89
N ASN A 327 40.01 10.78 -8.30
CA ASN A 327 41.08 11.21 -7.38
C ASN A 327 40.74 12.49 -6.58
N ASN A 328 39.82 13.32 -7.06
CA ASN A 328 39.34 14.51 -6.34
C ASN A 328 38.11 14.24 -5.45
N PHE A 329 37.70 12.97 -5.34
CA PHE A 329 36.49 12.54 -4.65
C PHE A 329 35.20 13.23 -5.10
N ASN A 330 35.18 13.87 -6.28
CA ASN A 330 33.99 14.50 -6.82
C ASN A 330 33.11 13.44 -7.49
N SER A 331 32.14 12.92 -6.75
CA SER A 331 31.13 12.00 -7.25
C SER A 331 29.76 12.47 -6.81
N ALA A 332 28.79 12.41 -7.73
CA ALA A 332 27.38 12.56 -7.34
C ALA A 332 26.95 11.40 -6.41
N ALA A 333 26.04 11.69 -5.49
CA ALA A 333 25.48 10.69 -4.60
C ALA A 333 24.72 9.62 -5.39
N ARG A 334 24.79 8.36 -4.92
CA ARG A 334 24.04 7.25 -5.49
C ARG A 334 22.67 7.14 -4.82
N GLU A 335 21.61 7.15 -5.62
CA GLU A 335 20.24 7.21 -5.11
C GLU A 335 19.65 5.83 -4.84
N THR A 336 19.01 5.71 -3.68
CA THR A 336 18.11 4.61 -3.32
C THR A 336 16.75 5.24 -3.02
N THR A 337 15.80 5.07 -3.94
CA THR A 337 14.63 5.94 -4.01
C THR A 337 13.32 5.16 -3.97
N VAL A 338 12.41 5.59 -3.08
CA VAL A 338 10.97 5.34 -3.18
C VAL A 338 10.31 6.60 -3.74
N ASN A 339 9.62 6.49 -4.87
CA ASN A 339 8.96 7.62 -5.52
C ASN A 339 7.47 7.34 -5.75
N LEU A 340 6.62 8.28 -5.32
CA LEU A 340 5.20 8.33 -5.64
C LEU A 340 4.99 9.47 -6.63
N ASP A 341 4.69 9.13 -7.88
CA ASP A 341 4.44 10.11 -8.93
C ASP A 341 3.10 10.83 -8.74
N ALA A 342 2.88 11.89 -9.52
CA ALA A 342 1.73 12.76 -9.39
C ALA A 342 0.41 11.98 -9.48
N ASN A 343 -0.52 12.26 -8.57
CA ASN A 343 -1.83 11.61 -8.49
C ASN A 343 -1.82 10.09 -8.22
N ALA A 344 -0.69 9.49 -7.85
CA ALA A 344 -0.68 8.10 -7.37
C ALA A 344 -1.53 7.96 -6.11
N ARG A 345 -2.37 6.93 -6.00
CA ARG A 345 -3.21 6.64 -4.85
C ARG A 345 -2.85 5.27 -4.30
N LEU A 346 -2.46 5.22 -3.04
CA LEU A 346 -2.17 4.00 -2.30
C LEU A 346 -3.09 3.98 -1.08
N ARG A 347 -3.84 2.90 -0.90
CA ARG A 347 -4.67 2.66 0.29
C ARG A 347 -4.46 1.24 0.81
N ALA A 348 -3.91 1.13 2.01
CA ALA A 348 -3.85 -0.10 2.79
C ALA A 348 -4.89 -0.02 3.91
N GLU A 349 -5.76 -1.02 4.06
CA GLU A 349 -6.72 -1.06 5.18
C GLU A 349 -6.03 -1.34 6.53
N ASN A 350 -4.77 -1.77 6.52
CA ASN A 350 -3.94 -1.87 7.72
C ASN A 350 -2.75 -0.90 7.67
N LYS A 351 -1.54 -1.37 7.30
CA LYS A 351 -0.31 -0.57 7.33
C LYS A 351 0.23 -0.25 5.93
N LEU A 352 0.63 1.00 5.72
CA LEU A 352 1.39 1.43 4.56
C LEU A 352 2.84 1.74 4.94
N THR A 353 3.80 1.09 4.29
CA THR A 353 5.24 1.29 4.53
C THR A 353 5.92 1.83 3.28
N LEU A 354 6.59 2.97 3.40
CA LEU A 354 7.52 3.54 2.42
C LEU A 354 8.92 3.53 3.03
N TYR A 355 9.84 2.74 2.47
CA TYR A 355 11.09 2.46 3.17
C TYR A 355 12.28 2.44 2.21
N SER A 356 13.13 3.46 2.35
CA SER A 356 14.41 3.60 1.64
C SER A 356 15.57 3.34 2.60
N LEU A 357 16.37 2.31 2.31
CA LEU A 357 17.42 1.81 3.19
C LEU A 357 18.74 1.63 2.45
N VAL A 358 19.79 2.25 2.98
CA VAL A 358 21.18 1.91 2.64
C VAL A 358 21.80 1.19 3.84
N SER A 359 22.10 -0.10 3.71
CA SER A 359 22.63 -0.87 4.83
C SER A 359 23.61 -1.97 4.47
N GLU A 360 24.22 -2.52 5.53
CA GLU A 360 25.17 -3.61 5.45
C GLU A 360 26.34 -3.26 4.50
N VAL A 361 26.86 -2.04 4.65
CA VAL A 361 27.97 -1.53 3.84
C VAL A 361 29.28 -1.79 4.59
N ASP A 362 30.20 -2.54 3.98
CA ASP A 362 31.52 -2.83 4.54
C ASP A 362 32.58 -2.79 3.42
N VAL A 363 33.18 -1.61 3.22
CA VAL A 363 34.09 -1.35 2.11
C VAL A 363 35.49 -1.09 2.61
N ASN A 364 36.46 -1.81 2.04
CA ASN A 364 37.83 -1.81 2.51
C ASN A 364 38.81 -1.59 1.35
N SER A 365 39.80 -0.72 1.55
CA SER A 365 40.97 -0.59 0.68
C SER A 365 42.25 -0.81 1.48
N VAL A 366 43.21 -1.55 0.91
CA VAL A 366 44.51 -1.82 1.54
C VAL A 366 45.63 -1.72 0.52
N THR A 367 46.64 -0.92 0.80
CA THR A 367 47.86 -0.85 -0.02
C THR A 367 49.13 -1.12 0.77
N SER A 368 50.12 -1.69 0.09
CA SER A 368 51.47 -1.88 0.61
C SER A 368 52.50 -1.74 -0.50
N ALA A 369 53.30 -0.67 -0.46
CA ALA A 369 54.47 -0.50 -1.32
C ALA A 369 55.76 -0.78 -0.54
N SER A 370 56.65 -1.57 -1.11
CA SER A 370 57.95 -1.90 -0.50
C SER A 370 59.06 -1.78 -1.53
N ALA A 371 60.10 -1.03 -1.17
CA ALA A 371 61.27 -0.86 -2.01
C ALA A 371 62.55 -0.97 -1.18
N ALA A 372 63.55 -1.69 -1.68
CA ALA A 372 64.88 -1.74 -1.05
C ALA A 372 66.01 -1.77 -2.09
N SER A 373 67.10 -1.05 -1.79
CA SER A 373 68.34 -1.06 -2.57
C SER A 373 69.54 -0.60 -1.73
N ALA A 374 70.76 -0.64 -2.30
CA ALA A 374 71.93 -0.13 -1.59
C ALA A 374 71.95 1.41 -1.53
N PHE A 375 71.31 2.11 -2.47
CA PHE A 375 71.41 3.56 -2.60
C PHE A 375 70.05 4.24 -2.40
N TYR A 376 69.08 4.05 -3.30
CA TYR A 376 67.82 4.80 -3.30
C TYR A 376 66.56 3.90 -3.26
N SER A 377 65.56 4.23 -2.44
CA SER A 377 64.22 3.62 -2.53
C SER A 377 63.07 4.57 -2.27
N ASP A 378 62.12 4.66 -3.21
CA ASP A 378 60.84 5.39 -3.08
C ASP A 378 59.65 4.45 -3.33
N PRO A 379 59.12 3.79 -2.28
CA PRO A 379 57.81 3.19 -2.35
C PRO A 379 56.73 4.21 -1.96
N ASP A 380 55.68 4.29 -2.77
CA ASP A 380 54.54 5.18 -2.55
C ASP A 380 53.25 4.34 -2.41
N ALA A 381 52.43 4.62 -1.40
CA ALA A 381 51.20 3.86 -1.17
C ALA A 381 50.00 4.79 -0.95
N GLU A 382 48.93 4.58 -1.72
CA GLU A 382 47.69 5.36 -1.59
C GLU A 382 46.48 4.43 -1.45
N SER A 383 45.72 4.59 -0.36
CA SER A 383 44.53 3.77 -0.08
C SER A 383 43.31 4.66 0.10
N ARG A 384 42.28 4.46 -0.70
CA ARG A 384 41.09 5.30 -0.74
C ARG A 384 39.80 4.51 -0.58
N THR A 385 38.86 5.08 0.17
CA THR A 385 37.48 4.61 0.20
C THR A 385 36.50 5.77 0.18
N LEU A 386 35.45 5.64 -0.61
CA LEU A 386 34.41 6.66 -0.75
C LEU A 386 33.03 6.01 -0.69
N ILE A 387 32.17 6.53 0.17
CA ILE A 387 30.74 6.24 0.13
C ILE A 387 30.00 7.56 -0.09
N THR A 388 29.34 7.72 -1.23
CA THR A 388 28.41 8.83 -1.46
C THR A 388 27.03 8.30 -1.84
N SER A 389 26.04 8.46 -0.96
CA SER A 389 24.71 7.89 -1.15
C SER A 389 23.60 8.75 -0.56
N ILE A 390 22.41 8.63 -1.17
CA ILE A 390 21.17 9.22 -0.69
C ILE A 390 20.09 8.14 -0.57
N ALA A 391 19.47 8.06 0.62
CA ALA A 391 18.23 7.34 0.85
C ALA A 391 17.10 8.37 0.71
N LEU A 392 16.23 8.18 -0.28
CA LEU A 392 15.25 9.18 -0.70
C LEU A 392 13.83 8.62 -0.71
N ILE A 393 12.89 9.35 -0.11
CA ILE A 393 11.44 9.18 -0.33
C ILE A 393 10.90 10.46 -0.94
N THR A 394 10.10 10.32 -1.99
CA THR A 394 9.48 11.44 -2.69
C THR A 394 7.99 11.19 -2.92
N ALA A 395 7.16 12.21 -2.68
CA ALA A 395 5.74 12.22 -3.02
C ALA A 395 5.41 13.48 -3.82
N LYS A 396 4.99 13.29 -5.08
CA LYS A 396 4.65 14.39 -5.99
C LYS A 396 3.25 14.91 -5.75
N SER A 397 2.98 16.12 -6.24
CA SER A 397 1.67 16.76 -6.11
C SER A 397 0.52 15.83 -6.55
N GLY A 398 -0.53 15.75 -5.74
CA GLY A 398 -1.67 14.85 -5.91
C GLY A 398 -1.46 13.42 -5.43
N ALA A 399 -0.23 12.99 -5.11
CA ALA A 399 0.02 11.65 -4.58
C ALA A 399 -0.62 11.49 -3.19
N GLN A 400 -1.34 10.40 -2.97
CA GLN A 400 -2.02 10.07 -1.71
C GLN A 400 -1.53 8.70 -1.24
N ALA A 401 -0.92 8.68 -0.05
CA ALA A 401 -0.43 7.49 0.62
C ALA A 401 -1.21 7.32 1.92
N ILE A 402 -2.11 6.33 1.99
CA ILE A 402 -2.98 6.11 3.14
C ILE A 402 -2.78 4.67 3.66
N GLY A 403 -2.41 4.53 4.92
CA GLY A 403 -2.55 3.29 5.67
C GLY A 403 -3.51 3.54 6.82
N VAL A 404 -4.68 2.90 6.84
CA VAL A 404 -5.77 3.28 7.77
C VAL A 404 -5.31 3.24 9.23
N ASN A 405 -4.59 2.19 9.63
CA ASN A 405 -4.10 2.02 11.00
C ASN A 405 -2.71 2.65 11.22
N ALA A 406 -1.79 2.48 10.27
CA ALA A 406 -0.44 3.05 10.37
C ALA A 406 0.14 3.42 8.99
N LEU A 407 0.93 4.49 8.95
CA LEU A 407 1.78 4.85 7.82
C LEU A 407 3.20 5.12 8.30
N ASP A 408 4.16 4.35 7.81
CA ASP A 408 5.59 4.54 8.08
C ASP A 408 6.31 4.99 6.81
N ALA A 409 6.90 6.19 6.83
CA ALA A 409 7.78 6.70 5.78
C ALA A 409 9.19 6.89 6.33
N THR A 410 10.11 5.97 6.04
CA THR A 410 11.48 5.99 6.60
C THR A 410 12.55 6.00 5.52
N ALA A 411 13.38 7.04 5.51
CA ALA A 411 14.64 7.09 4.78
C ALA A 411 15.80 6.93 5.76
N THR A 412 16.67 5.93 5.57
CA THR A 412 17.70 5.64 6.57
C THR A 412 18.98 4.99 6.03
N HIS A 413 20.08 5.25 6.74
CA HIS A 413 21.34 4.51 6.61
C HIS A 413 21.63 3.72 7.88
N ARG A 414 22.08 2.47 7.76
CA ARG A 414 22.42 1.60 8.89
C ARG A 414 23.63 0.71 8.60
N ASP A 415 24.40 0.34 9.61
CA ASP A 415 25.48 -0.66 9.49
C ASP A 415 26.51 -0.30 8.39
N ILE A 416 27.13 0.88 8.48
CA ILE A 416 28.09 1.39 7.48
C ILE A 416 29.51 1.41 8.06
N THR A 417 30.36 0.58 7.50
CA THR A 417 31.78 0.46 7.82
C THR A 417 32.64 0.79 6.60
N ASN A 418 33.68 1.57 6.86
CA ASN A 418 34.61 2.01 5.86
C ASN A 418 36.04 2.02 6.43
N TYR A 419 36.97 1.35 5.76
CA TYR A 419 38.36 1.22 6.17
C TYR A 419 39.36 1.43 5.01
N ALA A 420 40.33 2.31 5.23
CA ALA A 420 41.46 2.51 4.33
C ALA A 420 42.79 2.30 5.08
N ARG A 421 43.74 1.58 4.47
CA ARG A 421 45.08 1.42 5.01
C ARG A 421 46.14 1.52 3.93
N ALA A 422 47.06 2.48 4.06
CA ALA A 422 48.25 2.59 3.24
C ALA A 422 49.52 2.28 4.03
N GLY A 423 50.51 1.68 3.38
CA GLY A 423 51.81 1.38 3.98
C GLY A 423 52.95 1.44 2.96
N ALA A 424 53.98 2.22 3.27
CA ALA A 424 55.16 2.39 2.42
C ALA A 424 56.44 2.08 3.20
N TYR A 425 57.25 1.14 2.69
CA TYR A 425 58.42 0.61 3.40
C TYR A 425 59.68 0.67 2.53
N GLY A 426 60.53 1.68 2.79
CA GLY A 426 61.82 1.89 2.16
C GLY A 426 62.98 1.27 2.95
N GLY A 427 63.94 0.66 2.24
CA GLY A 427 65.07 -0.08 2.81
C GLY A 427 66.42 0.28 2.22
N SER A 428 66.70 1.58 2.00
CA SER A 428 67.94 2.05 1.36
C SER A 428 68.66 3.16 2.15
N ALA A 429 69.84 3.56 1.68
CA ALA A 429 70.63 4.66 2.26
C ALA A 429 70.03 6.06 2.00
N PHE A 430 69.14 6.19 1.01
CA PHE A 430 68.40 7.39 0.62
C PHE A 430 66.99 7.01 0.14
N GLY A 431 66.02 7.94 0.24
CA GLY A 431 64.64 7.75 -0.22
C GLY A 431 63.63 8.50 0.64
N ALA A 432 62.39 8.62 0.15
CA ALA A 432 61.27 9.29 0.81
C ALA A 432 59.98 8.46 0.66
N PRO A 433 59.85 7.32 1.39
CA PRO A 433 58.62 6.54 1.36
C PRO A 433 57.40 7.37 1.80
N ASP A 434 56.34 7.31 1.01
CA ASP A 434 55.11 8.08 1.23
C ASP A 434 53.88 7.16 1.33
N ALA A 435 53.00 7.41 2.30
CA ALA A 435 51.79 6.63 2.50
C ALA A 435 50.61 7.53 2.87
N ASP A 436 49.64 7.63 1.97
CA ASP A 436 48.40 8.37 2.22
C ASP A 436 47.18 7.44 2.27
N SER A 437 46.29 7.72 3.22
CA SER A 437 45.03 6.99 3.35
C SER A 437 43.84 7.93 3.49
N TRP A 438 42.75 7.65 2.78
CA TRP A 438 41.50 8.39 2.85
C TRP A 438 40.32 7.47 3.09
N ALA A 439 39.53 7.76 4.12
CA ALA A 439 38.22 7.16 4.31
C ALA A 439 37.13 8.24 4.38
N ILE A 440 36.21 8.22 3.42
CA ILE A 440 35.22 9.27 3.20
C ILE A 440 33.78 8.71 3.19
N ASN A 441 32.90 9.28 4.01
CA ASN A 441 31.46 9.01 4.02
C ASN A 441 30.65 10.31 3.79
N ARG A 442 29.82 10.34 2.75
CA ARG A 442 28.90 11.45 2.44
C ARG A 442 27.49 10.89 2.27
N LEU A 443 26.72 10.91 3.36
CA LEU A 443 25.43 10.24 3.48
C LEU A 443 24.31 11.25 3.64
N ASN A 444 23.20 11.03 2.94
CA ASN A 444 22.02 11.87 3.01
C ASN A 444 20.75 11.01 3.17
N ALA A 445 20.00 11.18 4.26
CA ALA A 445 18.67 10.62 4.43
C ALA A 445 17.63 11.74 4.19
N ARG A 446 16.78 11.59 3.18
CA ARG A 446 15.92 12.67 2.71
C ARG A 446 14.49 12.21 2.43
N ILE A 447 13.52 13.01 2.89
CA ILE A 447 12.10 12.86 2.54
C ILE A 447 11.61 14.18 1.96
N ILE A 448 10.89 14.12 0.83
CA ILE A 448 10.34 15.29 0.16
C ILE A 448 8.87 15.02 -0.20
N THR A 449 7.97 15.83 0.33
CA THR A 449 6.56 15.86 -0.10
C THR A 449 6.25 17.19 -0.78
N ASP A 450 5.70 17.14 -1.98
CA ASP A 450 5.27 18.33 -2.73
C ASP A 450 3.90 18.80 -2.21
N ALA A 451 3.60 20.09 -2.35
CA ALA A 451 2.27 20.61 -2.02
C ALA A 451 1.16 19.91 -2.82
N GLY A 452 0.06 19.62 -2.12
CA GLY A 452 -1.07 18.84 -2.64
C GLY A 452 -0.83 17.33 -2.69
N SER A 453 0.30 16.80 -2.19
CA SER A 453 0.41 15.39 -1.80
C SER A 453 -0.18 15.16 -0.40
N ALA A 454 -0.50 13.93 -0.02
CA ALA A 454 -1.06 13.64 1.31
C ALA A 454 -0.57 12.29 1.87
N PHE A 455 -0.15 12.29 3.14
CA PHE A 455 0.10 11.10 3.95
C PHE A 455 -1.02 10.95 4.99
N GLY A 456 -1.74 9.83 4.98
CA GLY A 456 -2.91 9.63 5.84
C GLY A 456 -2.85 8.36 6.67
N SER A 457 -3.17 8.47 7.97
CA SER A 457 -3.29 7.32 8.87
C SER A 457 -3.91 7.71 10.21
N LYS A 458 -4.31 6.74 11.01
CA LYS A 458 -4.44 6.90 12.46
C LYS A 458 -3.09 7.27 13.11
N ASP A 459 -2.03 6.57 12.71
CA ASP A 459 -0.66 6.78 13.20
C ASP A 459 0.28 7.04 12.01
N VAL A 460 0.66 8.30 11.80
CA VAL A 460 1.63 8.70 10.76
C VAL A 460 3.03 8.82 11.36
N ASP A 461 4.01 8.14 10.81
CA ASP A 461 5.41 8.21 11.25
C ASP A 461 6.36 8.48 10.08
N VAL A 462 7.03 9.64 10.11
CA VAL A 462 7.95 10.12 9.08
C VAL A 462 9.34 10.25 9.69
N GLN A 463 10.31 9.53 9.12
CA GLN A 463 11.63 9.38 9.71
C GLN A 463 12.76 9.56 8.68
N ALA A 464 13.69 10.48 8.96
CA ALA A 464 14.96 10.58 8.23
C ALA A 464 16.13 10.33 9.21
N ASN A 465 16.69 9.13 9.18
CA ASN A 465 17.52 8.61 10.27
C ASN A 465 18.89 8.09 9.84
N PHE A 466 19.82 8.04 10.80
CA PHE A 466 21.11 7.35 10.70
C PHE A 466 21.33 6.43 11.89
N ASN A 467 21.21 5.13 11.68
CA ASN A 467 21.24 4.14 12.76
C ASN A 467 22.65 3.51 12.89
N PRO A 468 23.36 3.68 14.01
CA PRO A 468 24.69 3.10 14.21
C PRO A 468 24.65 1.57 14.19
N PRO A 469 25.79 0.89 13.98
CA PRO A 469 27.16 1.42 13.96
C PRO A 469 27.55 2.11 12.64
N PHE A 470 28.24 3.24 12.79
CA PHE A 470 29.04 3.87 11.73
C PHE A 470 30.51 3.78 12.13
N SER A 471 31.33 3.11 11.32
CA SER A 471 32.77 2.95 11.58
C SER A 471 33.55 3.51 10.39
N LEU A 472 34.39 4.50 10.66
CA LEU A 472 35.26 5.12 9.68
C LEU A 472 36.69 5.07 10.21
N LYS A 473 37.61 4.43 9.47
CA LYS A 473 38.98 4.24 9.91
C LYS A 473 39.97 4.40 8.76
N SER A 474 40.98 5.23 8.98
CA SER A 474 42.10 5.46 8.05
C SER A 474 43.40 5.22 8.79
N ILE A 475 44.32 4.46 8.20
CA ILE A 475 45.64 4.17 8.76
C ILE A 475 46.70 4.41 7.68
N GLN A 476 47.71 5.21 8.01
CA GLN A 476 48.92 5.30 7.22
C GLN A 476 50.13 4.75 7.98
N GLU A 477 51.10 4.22 7.25
CA GLU A 477 52.39 3.81 7.81
C GLU A 477 53.52 3.95 6.78
N ALA A 478 54.30 5.02 6.88
CA ALA A 478 55.53 5.20 6.09
C ALA A 478 56.81 4.99 6.93
N LYS A 479 57.66 4.05 6.52
CA LYS A 479 58.94 3.71 7.19
C LYS A 479 60.10 3.70 6.21
N GLY A 480 61.16 4.43 6.53
CA GLY A 480 62.42 4.45 5.79
C GLY A 480 63.38 5.52 6.30
N PHE A 481 64.56 5.58 5.70
CA PHE A 481 65.59 6.57 5.99
C PHE A 481 65.57 7.69 4.94
N SER A 482 65.31 8.92 5.37
CA SER A 482 65.31 10.13 4.55
C SER A 482 66.26 11.17 5.13
N LEU A 483 67.00 11.86 4.26
CA LEU A 483 67.85 13.00 4.63
C LEU A 483 67.11 14.34 4.60
N ASN A 484 65.91 14.36 4.03
CA ASN A 484 65.08 15.55 4.00
C ASN A 484 64.41 15.74 5.37
N VAL A 485 64.72 16.85 6.05
CA VAL A 485 64.10 17.21 7.34
C VAL A 485 62.67 17.76 7.17
N PHE A 486 62.24 17.99 5.92
CA PHE A 486 60.89 18.42 5.55
C PHE A 486 60.16 17.38 4.70
N ASP A 487 60.55 16.11 4.83
CA ASP A 487 59.91 15.03 4.11
C ASP A 487 58.47 14.84 4.57
N ASP A 488 57.53 14.93 3.64
CA ASP A 488 56.16 14.50 3.89
C ASP A 488 56.11 12.98 3.79
N ARG A 489 55.51 12.33 4.78
CA ARG A 489 55.43 10.87 4.87
C ARG A 489 53.99 10.38 4.68
N GLY A 490 53.13 11.28 4.22
CA GLY A 490 51.72 11.06 3.99
C GLY A 490 50.90 11.11 5.25
N ASP A 491 49.59 11.26 5.07
CA ASP A 491 48.62 11.51 6.11
C ASP A 491 47.47 10.49 6.08
N ALA A 492 46.75 10.42 7.22
CA ALA A 492 45.51 9.67 7.32
C ALA A 492 44.34 10.66 7.40
N HIS A 493 43.45 10.58 6.43
CA HIS A 493 42.34 11.51 6.25
C HIS A 493 40.99 10.82 6.52
N LEU A 494 40.20 11.43 7.39
CA LEU A 494 38.84 11.03 7.70
C LEU A 494 37.90 12.17 7.33
N GLU A 495 36.92 11.89 6.47
CA GLU A 495 35.87 12.86 6.12
C GLU A 495 34.50 12.21 6.30
N ASN A 496 33.63 12.87 7.05
CA ASN A 496 32.24 12.46 7.18
C ASN A 496 31.29 13.66 7.04
N SER A 497 30.27 13.48 6.19
CA SER A 497 29.14 14.41 6.04
C SER A 497 27.86 13.61 6.16
N TYR A 498 27.06 13.95 7.17
CA TYR A 498 25.81 13.28 7.52
C TYR A 498 24.70 14.34 7.50
N THR A 499 23.73 14.18 6.59
CA THR A 499 22.58 15.09 6.49
C THR A 499 21.27 14.31 6.60
N ARG A 500 20.39 14.74 7.51
CA ARG A 500 19.03 14.22 7.63
C ARG A 500 18.06 15.37 7.42
N HIS A 501 17.23 15.26 6.40
CA HIS A 501 16.41 16.40 5.96
C HIS A 501 15.03 15.95 5.49
N ILE A 502 14.00 16.49 6.15
CA ILE A 502 12.61 16.34 5.75
C ILE A 502 12.12 17.69 5.19
N THR A 503 11.69 17.69 3.93
CA THR A 503 10.94 18.81 3.34
C THR A 503 9.50 18.35 3.19
N PHE A 504 8.61 18.86 4.04
CA PHE A 504 7.22 18.41 4.11
C PHE A 504 6.25 19.51 3.69
N ASN A 505 5.75 19.48 2.45
CA ASN A 505 4.73 20.42 1.96
C ASN A 505 3.38 19.76 1.69
N GLY A 506 3.29 18.43 1.80
CA GLY A 506 2.03 17.70 1.68
C GLY A 506 1.15 17.82 2.93
N ASP A 507 -0.08 17.33 2.81
CA ASP A 507 -1.03 17.25 3.90
C ASP A 507 -0.78 16.00 4.76
N ILE A 508 -1.11 16.09 6.04
CA ILE A 508 -1.20 14.95 6.96
C ILE A 508 -2.68 14.74 7.27
N ILE A 509 -3.23 13.57 6.96
CA ILE A 509 -4.62 13.23 7.25
C ILE A 509 -4.66 12.26 8.44
N LEU A 510 -5.10 12.76 9.59
CA LEU A 510 -5.22 11.98 10.82
C LEU A 510 -6.60 11.33 10.88
N LEU A 511 -6.63 10.03 10.62
CA LEU A 511 -7.86 9.24 10.55
C LEU A 511 -8.32 8.80 11.94
N SER A 512 -9.63 8.63 12.08
CA SER A 512 -10.24 7.87 13.18
C SER A 512 -10.17 6.39 12.83
N ALA A 513 -9.23 5.66 13.43
CA ALA A 513 -9.09 4.21 13.26
C ALA A 513 -8.61 3.55 14.58
N PRO A 514 -8.69 2.21 14.73
CA PRO A 514 -9.29 1.29 13.76
C PRO A 514 -10.81 1.52 13.61
N THR A 515 -11.35 1.26 12.43
CA THR A 515 -12.81 1.29 12.19
C THR A 515 -13.46 0.06 12.81
N PRO A 516 -14.61 0.16 13.49
CA PRO A 516 -15.23 -0.98 14.16
C PRO A 516 -15.63 -2.10 13.20
N ARG A 517 -15.15 -3.32 13.48
CA ARG A 517 -15.43 -4.53 12.69
C ARG A 517 -15.77 -5.71 13.58
N LEU A 518 -16.87 -6.39 13.29
CA LEU A 518 -17.29 -7.63 13.94
C LEU A 518 -17.53 -8.71 12.90
N LEU A 519 -16.91 -9.87 13.11
CA LEU A 519 -17.20 -11.09 12.36
C LEU A 519 -17.56 -12.22 13.33
N VAL A 520 -18.80 -12.68 13.27
CA VAL A 520 -19.24 -13.90 13.96
C VAL A 520 -19.33 -15.03 12.94
N ASP A 521 -18.61 -16.11 13.20
CA ASP A 521 -18.59 -17.28 12.33
C ASP A 521 -19.93 -18.04 12.32
N ALA A 522 -20.07 -19.01 11.43
CA ALA A 522 -21.30 -19.81 11.32
C ALA A 522 -21.60 -20.66 12.57
N ALA A 523 -20.59 -20.96 13.40
CA ALA A 523 -20.77 -21.70 14.64
C ALA A 523 -21.22 -20.80 15.81
N GLY A 524 -21.17 -19.47 15.62
CA GLY A 524 -21.53 -18.49 16.65
C GLY A 524 -20.36 -18.07 17.53
N ASN A 525 -19.11 -18.29 17.10
CA ASN A 525 -17.93 -17.74 17.75
C ASN A 525 -17.60 -16.37 17.14
N ILE A 526 -17.14 -15.44 17.99
CA ILE A 526 -16.62 -14.15 17.53
C ILE A 526 -15.22 -14.39 16.97
N ALA A 527 -15.09 -14.34 15.64
CA ALA A 527 -13.82 -14.55 14.92
C ALA A 527 -12.99 -13.27 14.84
N GLU A 528 -13.65 -12.11 14.77
CA GLU A 528 -13.03 -10.78 14.72
C GLU A 528 -13.86 -9.80 15.54
N ALA A 529 -13.20 -8.96 16.33
CA ALA A 529 -13.80 -7.84 17.07
C ALA A 529 -12.74 -6.74 17.19
N GLU A 530 -12.69 -5.87 16.19
CA GLU A 530 -11.76 -4.74 16.10
C GLU A 530 -12.50 -3.44 16.36
N GLY A 531 -11.92 -2.51 17.14
CA GLY A 531 -12.55 -1.22 17.45
C GLY A 531 -13.87 -1.28 18.23
N LEU A 532 -14.25 -2.46 18.75
CA LEU A 532 -15.49 -2.67 19.51
C LEU A 532 -15.36 -3.80 20.54
N SER A 533 -16.38 -3.99 21.36
CA SER A 533 -16.54 -5.19 22.19
C SER A 533 -17.89 -5.85 21.96
N ALA A 534 -17.87 -7.18 21.86
CA ALA A 534 -19.06 -8.00 21.68
C ALA A 534 -19.02 -9.23 22.61
N VAL A 535 -20.19 -9.67 23.07
CA VAL A 535 -20.35 -10.77 24.02
C VAL A 535 -21.31 -11.81 23.47
N ASP A 536 -20.92 -13.07 23.55
CA ASP A 536 -21.81 -14.20 23.29
C ASP A 536 -22.58 -14.58 24.56
N GLU A 537 -23.89 -14.36 24.55
CA GLU A 537 -24.80 -14.72 25.65
C GLU A 537 -25.56 -16.03 25.38
N GLY A 538 -25.04 -16.87 24.49
CA GLY A 538 -25.58 -18.18 24.15
C GLY A 538 -26.59 -18.14 23.01
N THR A 539 -27.70 -17.43 23.17
CA THR A 539 -28.74 -17.29 22.12
C THR A 539 -28.58 -16.05 21.25
N ARG A 540 -27.72 -15.11 21.67
CA ARG A 540 -27.50 -13.83 20.99
C ARG A 540 -26.06 -13.36 21.13
N ILE A 541 -25.61 -12.58 20.16
CA ILE A 541 -24.39 -11.79 20.23
C ILE A 541 -24.80 -10.35 20.55
N VAL A 542 -24.26 -9.81 21.64
CA VAL A 542 -24.51 -8.43 22.07
C VAL A 542 -23.28 -7.59 21.74
N VAL A 543 -23.46 -6.60 20.89
CA VAL A 543 -22.49 -5.55 20.61
C VAL A 543 -22.72 -4.44 21.63
N ASN A 544 -21.71 -4.18 22.45
CA ASN A 544 -21.76 -3.11 23.44
C ASN A 544 -21.78 -1.73 22.76
N ASP A 545 -21.92 -0.66 23.54
CA ASP A 545 -21.85 0.69 23.01
C ASP A 545 -20.49 0.92 22.30
N ILE A 546 -20.56 1.44 21.07
CA ILE A 546 -19.41 1.78 20.25
C ILE A 546 -19.34 3.31 20.14
N SER A 547 -18.21 3.90 20.49
CA SER A 547 -18.00 5.36 20.44
C SER A 547 -16.62 5.69 19.88
N ASN A 548 -16.56 6.69 19.00
CA ASN A 548 -15.32 7.23 18.45
C ASN A 548 -14.69 8.33 19.34
N ASP A 549 -15.29 8.65 20.48
CA ASP A 549 -14.82 9.71 21.36
C ASP A 549 -13.39 9.43 21.85
N GLY A 550 -12.51 10.42 21.69
CA GLY A 550 -11.13 10.37 22.18
C GLY A 550 -10.17 9.70 21.20
N ASN A 551 -10.62 9.38 19.99
CA ASN A 551 -9.87 8.55 19.05
C ASN A 551 -9.22 9.33 17.88
N ALA A 552 -8.97 10.62 18.05
CA ALA A 552 -8.18 11.43 17.13
C ALA A 552 -6.78 10.81 16.84
N GLY A 553 -6.32 10.91 15.59
CA GLY A 553 -5.03 10.36 15.17
C GLY A 553 -3.81 11.14 15.63
N LYS A 554 -2.63 10.59 15.39
CA LYS A 554 -1.34 11.20 15.71
C LYS A 554 -0.35 11.13 14.55
N ALA A 555 0.55 12.11 14.52
CA ALA A 555 1.69 12.14 13.61
C ALA A 555 3.00 12.33 14.35
N ARG A 556 4.07 11.71 13.86
CA ARG A 556 5.44 11.93 14.30
C ARG A 556 6.32 12.22 13.09
N LEU A 557 7.04 13.33 13.14
CA LEU A 557 8.06 13.71 12.16
C LEU A 557 9.39 13.78 12.90
N SER A 558 10.35 12.96 12.51
CA SER A 558 11.56 12.79 13.30
C SER A 558 12.83 12.65 12.48
N THR A 559 13.90 13.14 13.10
CA THR A 559 15.27 12.76 12.80
C THR A 559 15.85 12.24 14.11
N ASN A 560 16.46 11.06 14.11
CA ASN A 560 17.10 10.55 15.32
C ASN A 560 18.13 11.54 15.90
N THR A 561 18.60 11.40 17.14
CA THR A 561 19.61 12.33 17.67
C THR A 561 21.04 11.87 17.29
N MET A 562 21.92 12.79 16.87
CA MET A 562 23.35 12.53 16.62
C MET A 562 24.19 13.64 17.23
N ALA A 563 25.37 13.32 17.80
CA ALA A 563 26.23 14.30 18.48
C ALA A 563 27.70 14.25 18.02
N ILE A 564 28.35 15.42 17.86
CA ILE A 564 29.79 15.57 17.55
C ILE A 564 30.57 15.94 18.81
N ASN A 565 31.67 15.25 19.09
CA ASN A 565 32.63 15.68 20.12
C ASN A 565 33.43 16.92 19.69
N ILE A 566 33.16 18.06 20.32
CA ILE A 566 33.95 19.30 20.19
C ILE A 566 34.65 19.54 21.53
N ASN A 567 35.98 19.35 21.58
CA ASN A 567 36.81 19.61 22.77
C ASN A 567 36.33 18.89 24.05
N GLY A 568 35.84 17.65 23.95
CA GLY A 568 35.27 16.89 25.06
C GLY A 568 33.78 17.17 25.33
N THR A 569 33.15 18.05 24.56
CA THR A 569 31.72 18.38 24.64
C THR A 569 31.00 17.83 23.41
N TYR A 570 30.11 16.87 23.57
CA TYR A 570 29.30 16.37 22.46
C TYR A 570 28.17 17.37 22.12
N THR A 571 28.03 17.76 20.86
CA THR A 571 27.06 18.77 20.38
C THR A 571 26.10 18.13 19.36
N PRO A 572 24.76 18.20 19.55
CA PRO A 572 23.80 17.69 18.58
C PRO A 572 23.99 18.34 17.21
N PHE A 573 23.87 17.56 16.13
CA PHE A 573 24.00 18.08 14.77
C PHE A 573 23.13 17.34 13.76
N GLY A 574 22.51 18.11 12.86
CA GLY A 574 22.25 17.66 11.48
C GLY A 574 20.87 17.10 11.14
N GLY A 575 19.85 17.24 11.98
CA GLY A 575 18.44 16.98 11.64
C GLY A 575 17.65 18.26 11.33
N ILE A 576 17.10 18.37 10.11
CA ILE A 576 16.32 19.55 9.68
C ILE A 576 14.95 19.11 9.18
N ILE A 577 13.91 19.86 9.58
CA ILE A 577 12.61 19.84 8.90
C ILE A 577 12.24 21.24 8.40
N ASP A 578 11.72 21.32 7.19
CA ASP A 578 11.13 22.53 6.60
C ASP A 578 9.87 22.22 5.77
N GLY A 579 9.16 23.27 5.38
CA GLY A 579 7.89 23.22 4.64
C GLY A 579 6.86 24.16 5.27
N ASP A 580 6.01 24.78 4.43
CA ASP A 580 5.05 25.79 4.88
C ASP A 580 3.70 25.76 4.14
N GLN A 581 3.46 24.73 3.33
CA GLN A 581 2.29 24.66 2.44
C GLN A 581 1.29 23.55 2.80
N GLY A 582 1.65 22.68 3.75
CA GLY A 582 0.84 21.52 4.13
C GLY A 582 -0.23 21.84 5.16
N THR A 583 -1.27 20.99 5.22
CA THR A 583 -2.33 21.04 6.24
C THR A 583 -2.37 19.75 7.05
N VAL A 584 -2.48 19.84 8.38
CA VAL A 584 -2.87 18.73 9.24
C VAL A 584 -4.40 18.68 9.32
N ILE A 585 -4.99 17.67 8.69
CA ILE A 585 -6.43 17.45 8.61
C ILE A 585 -6.80 16.38 9.63
N VAL A 586 -7.56 16.75 10.66
CA VAL A 586 -8.06 15.81 11.67
C VAL A 586 -9.47 15.35 11.29
N ARG A 587 -9.62 14.06 10.97
CA ARG A 587 -10.91 13.46 10.66
C ARG A 587 -11.55 12.89 11.93
N HIS A 588 -12.69 13.47 12.30
CA HIS A 588 -13.44 13.16 13.53
C HIS A 588 -14.53 12.10 13.35
N THR A 589 -14.52 11.38 12.23
CA THR A 589 -15.54 10.37 11.91
C THR A 589 -14.88 9.10 11.42
N TRP A 590 -15.40 7.95 11.83
CA TRP A 590 -15.08 6.69 11.15
C TRP A 590 -15.52 6.72 9.70
N GLU A 591 -14.78 6.02 8.84
CA GLU A 591 -15.20 5.80 7.45
C GLU A 591 -16.29 4.72 7.37
N THR A 592 -16.11 3.64 8.13
CA THR A 592 -17.01 2.48 8.14
C THR A 592 -17.25 1.94 9.55
N VAL A 593 -18.36 1.22 9.72
CA VAL A 593 -18.66 0.31 10.83
C VAL A 593 -19.29 -0.94 10.23
N ASP A 594 -18.64 -2.09 10.36
CA ASP A 594 -19.09 -3.34 9.72
C ASP A 594 -19.35 -4.44 10.76
N LEU A 595 -20.62 -4.78 10.96
CA LEU A 595 -21.05 -5.81 11.90
C LEU A 595 -21.69 -6.97 11.15
N THR A 596 -20.99 -8.09 11.03
CA THR A 596 -21.46 -9.26 10.28
C THR A 596 -21.58 -10.49 11.17
N ASN A 597 -22.75 -11.14 11.12
CA ASN A 597 -23.02 -12.39 11.82
C ASN A 597 -23.50 -13.49 10.86
N TYR A 598 -22.73 -14.57 10.78
CA TYR A 598 -23.05 -15.76 9.98
C TYR A 598 -23.74 -16.86 10.81
N SER A 599 -23.90 -16.68 12.11
CA SER A 599 -24.46 -17.70 13.01
C SER A 599 -26.00 -17.71 13.01
N GLY A 600 -26.57 -18.67 13.75
CA GLY A 600 -28.01 -18.72 14.02
C GLY A 600 -28.46 -17.93 15.26
N LYS A 601 -27.58 -17.11 15.86
CA LYS A 601 -27.86 -16.30 17.06
C LYS A 601 -28.35 -14.91 16.67
N ASP A 602 -29.21 -14.31 17.49
CA ASP A 602 -29.65 -12.93 17.29
C ASP A 602 -28.45 -11.96 17.40
N LEU A 603 -28.47 -10.86 16.66
CA LEU A 603 -27.48 -9.80 16.76
C LEU A 603 -28.12 -8.59 17.44
N TRP A 604 -27.70 -8.29 18.66
CA TRP A 604 -28.15 -7.15 19.44
C TRP A 604 -27.11 -6.05 19.36
N VAL A 605 -27.51 -4.88 18.89
CA VAL A 605 -26.63 -3.72 18.73
C VAL A 605 -27.10 -2.62 19.66
N ASN A 606 -26.24 -2.21 20.60
CA ASN A 606 -26.53 -1.08 21.48
C ASN A 606 -26.24 0.26 20.77
N ALA A 607 -25.62 1.24 21.43
CA ALA A 607 -25.34 2.53 20.80
C ALA A 607 -24.17 2.44 19.80
N ILE A 608 -24.26 3.19 18.70
CA ILE A 608 -23.15 3.43 17.77
C ILE A 608 -23.03 4.93 17.56
N ASP A 609 -21.88 5.47 17.91
CA ASP A 609 -21.56 6.89 17.75
C ASP A 609 -20.23 7.04 17.00
N PRO A 610 -20.27 7.27 15.67
CA PRO A 610 -19.09 7.33 14.83
C PRO A 610 -18.35 8.67 14.91
N VAL A 611 -18.88 9.63 15.65
CA VAL A 611 -18.35 11.00 15.74
C VAL A 611 -17.47 11.14 16.97
N ASP A 612 -16.25 11.65 16.79
CA ASP A 612 -15.38 12.06 17.88
C ASP A 612 -15.72 13.48 18.33
N ARG A 613 -16.03 13.64 19.63
CA ARG A 613 -16.32 14.91 20.28
C ARG A 613 -15.30 15.32 21.33
N THR A 614 -14.33 14.47 21.64
CA THR A 614 -13.42 14.70 22.78
C THR A 614 -11.93 14.53 22.44
N GLY A 615 -11.61 13.82 21.36
CA GLY A 615 -10.25 13.56 20.95
C GLY A 615 -9.53 14.80 20.46
N ARG A 616 -8.24 14.84 20.78
CA ARG A 616 -7.31 15.86 20.31
C ARG A 616 -6.19 15.16 19.58
N ALA A 617 -5.95 15.60 18.35
CA ALA A 617 -4.86 15.05 17.57
C ALA A 617 -3.51 15.48 18.15
N GLU A 618 -2.53 14.60 18.03
CA GLU A 618 -1.16 14.82 18.52
C GLU A 618 -0.18 14.88 17.34
N VAL A 619 0.68 15.89 17.33
CA VAL A 619 1.76 16.02 16.34
C VAL A 619 3.08 16.15 17.09
N ALA A 620 3.98 15.20 16.88
CA ALA A 620 5.32 15.19 17.44
C ALA A 620 6.34 15.62 16.37
N ILE A 621 7.11 16.67 16.65
CA ILE A 621 8.20 17.16 15.80
C ILE A 621 9.52 16.96 16.55
N ASP A 622 10.20 15.88 16.22
CA ASP A 622 11.39 15.36 16.88
C ASP A 622 12.64 15.59 16.03
N VAL A 623 13.03 16.86 15.90
CA VAL A 623 14.11 17.29 15.01
C VAL A 623 14.97 18.38 15.65
N ASP A 624 16.26 18.46 15.28
CA ASP A 624 17.18 19.44 15.85
C ASP A 624 16.83 20.88 15.41
N THR A 625 16.45 21.06 14.13
CA THR A 625 16.07 22.36 13.54
C THR A 625 14.67 22.28 12.94
N ASN A 626 13.71 22.96 13.57
CA ASN A 626 12.31 22.99 13.16
C ASN A 626 11.91 24.30 12.44
N ASN A 627 11.92 24.26 11.11
CA ASN A 627 11.39 25.31 10.24
C ASN A 627 10.02 24.94 9.64
N TYR A 628 9.37 23.88 10.11
CA TYR A 628 8.10 23.39 9.56
C TYR A 628 6.92 24.22 10.05
N ARG A 629 6.00 24.54 9.15
CA ARG A 629 4.75 25.26 9.39
C ARG A 629 3.62 24.56 8.64
N PHE A 630 2.43 24.54 9.22
CA PHE A 630 1.26 23.92 8.62
C PHE A 630 -0.03 24.55 9.11
N ASP A 631 -1.04 24.50 8.27
CA ASP A 631 -2.43 24.83 8.64
C ASP A 631 -3.08 23.65 9.37
N ILE A 632 -4.08 23.93 10.19
CA ILE A 632 -4.89 22.91 10.88
C ILE A 632 -6.31 22.98 10.33
N ALA A 633 -6.84 21.82 9.96
CA ALA A 633 -8.22 21.68 9.53
C ALA A 633 -8.88 20.50 10.24
N HIS A 634 -10.20 20.58 10.40
CA HIS A 634 -11.01 19.49 10.93
C HIS A 634 -12.05 19.08 9.91
N GLU A 635 -12.27 17.78 9.77
CA GLU A 635 -13.18 17.21 8.78
C GLU A 635 -14.17 16.24 9.45
N TYR A 636 -15.41 16.28 8.99
CA TYR A 636 -16.45 15.30 9.30
C TYR A 636 -16.95 14.69 7.99
N ALA A 637 -16.60 13.43 7.76
CA ALA A 637 -17.01 12.69 6.58
C ALA A 637 -18.20 11.77 6.91
N PRO A 638 -19.08 11.45 5.95
CA PRO A 638 -20.13 10.46 6.14
C PRO A 638 -19.58 9.08 6.53
N THR A 639 -20.12 8.47 7.58
CA THR A 639 -19.80 7.08 7.95
C THR A 639 -20.79 6.11 7.29
N ALA A 640 -20.28 5.02 6.71
CA ALA A 640 -21.10 3.91 6.25
C ALA A 640 -21.23 2.85 7.35
N ILE A 641 -22.43 2.66 7.89
CA ILE A 641 -22.70 1.63 8.91
C ILE A 641 -23.42 0.46 8.24
N SER A 642 -22.85 -0.74 8.35
CA SER A 642 -23.42 -2.00 7.87
C SER A 642 -23.65 -2.96 9.03
N ILE A 643 -24.89 -3.41 9.20
CA ILE A 643 -25.28 -4.39 10.23
C ILE A 643 -25.99 -5.54 9.54
N ALA A 644 -25.39 -6.73 9.57
CA ALA A 644 -25.82 -7.81 8.70
C ALA A 644 -25.86 -9.19 9.39
N ASN A 645 -26.99 -9.88 9.22
CA ASN A 645 -27.14 -11.30 9.48
C ASN A 645 -27.18 -12.04 8.13
N LEU A 646 -26.06 -12.66 7.75
CA LEU A 646 -25.83 -13.25 6.43
C LEU A 646 -25.70 -14.78 6.44
N GLY A 647 -25.87 -15.42 7.60
CA GLY A 647 -25.78 -16.87 7.77
C GLY A 647 -26.80 -17.67 6.96
N SER A 648 -26.74 -19.01 7.07
CA SER A 648 -27.67 -19.94 6.39
C SER A 648 -28.48 -20.85 7.32
N ALA A 649 -28.20 -20.90 8.63
CA ALA A 649 -28.96 -21.65 9.65
C ALA A 649 -29.72 -20.79 10.68
N GLY A 650 -30.96 -21.15 11.04
CA GLY A 650 -31.82 -20.41 12.00
C GLY A 650 -32.61 -19.23 11.41
N THR A 651 -33.35 -18.49 12.23
CA THR A 651 -34.05 -17.24 11.85
C THR A 651 -33.68 -16.12 12.83
N PRO A 652 -32.39 -15.77 12.95
CA PRO A 652 -31.93 -14.80 13.94
C PRO A 652 -32.47 -13.41 13.62
N SER A 653 -32.81 -12.63 14.65
CA SER A 653 -33.20 -11.23 14.52
C SER A 653 -32.00 -10.30 14.61
N ILE A 654 -32.11 -9.12 14.02
CA ILE A 654 -31.23 -7.97 14.34
C ILE A 654 -32.05 -7.04 15.24
N VAL A 655 -31.52 -6.72 16.41
CA VAL A 655 -32.20 -5.91 17.42
C VAL A 655 -31.39 -4.63 17.67
N ILE A 656 -32.00 -3.48 17.41
CA ILE A 656 -31.46 -2.16 17.75
C ILE A 656 -31.91 -1.83 19.18
N ASN A 657 -30.94 -1.80 20.09
CA ASN A 657 -31.14 -1.67 21.54
C ASN A 657 -30.56 -0.35 22.12
N GLY A 658 -30.05 0.53 21.27
CA GLY A 658 -29.60 1.87 21.63
C GLY A 658 -29.79 2.85 20.48
N VAL A 659 -29.12 4.01 20.57
CA VAL A 659 -29.11 5.00 19.50
C VAL A 659 -27.95 4.71 18.56
N ILE A 660 -28.26 4.43 17.29
CA ILE A 660 -27.29 4.53 16.20
C ILE A 660 -27.33 5.98 15.73
N ASP A 661 -26.29 6.76 15.99
CA ASP A 661 -26.23 8.20 15.73
C ASP A 661 -25.30 8.53 14.56
N ASN A 662 -25.79 8.36 13.33
CA ASN A 662 -25.01 8.56 12.09
C ASN A 662 -25.56 9.72 11.23
N PRO A 663 -25.68 10.95 11.78
CA PRO A 663 -26.54 11.99 11.22
C PRO A 663 -26.16 12.48 9.81
N ILE A 664 -24.92 12.25 9.35
CA ILE A 664 -24.47 12.65 8.02
C ILE A 664 -24.12 11.46 7.12
N GLY A 665 -24.30 10.23 7.62
CA GLY A 665 -23.91 8.99 6.96
C GLY A 665 -25.10 8.12 6.55
N THR A 666 -24.80 6.91 6.10
CA THR A 666 -25.81 5.91 5.71
C THR A 666 -25.76 4.73 6.66
N THR A 667 -26.92 4.22 7.06
CA THR A 667 -27.07 3.03 7.90
C THR A 667 -27.81 1.95 7.13
N THR A 668 -27.15 0.82 6.89
CA THR A 668 -27.70 -0.34 6.20
C THR A 668 -27.86 -1.49 7.19
N ILE A 669 -29.06 -2.05 7.29
CA ILE A 669 -29.39 -3.19 8.15
C ILE A 669 -29.97 -4.28 7.28
N VAL A 670 -29.31 -5.44 7.21
CA VAL A 670 -29.74 -6.56 6.35
C VAL A 670 -29.87 -7.83 7.17
N ASN A 671 -31.10 -8.33 7.29
CA ASN A 671 -31.38 -9.62 7.89
C ASN A 671 -32.03 -10.58 6.90
N ASN A 672 -31.24 -11.49 6.34
CA ASN A 672 -31.70 -12.36 5.26
C ASN A 672 -32.73 -13.41 5.68
N ARG A 673 -32.96 -13.65 6.98
CA ARG A 673 -33.74 -14.83 7.45
C ARG A 673 -34.64 -14.59 8.68
N GLY A 674 -34.59 -13.41 9.29
CA GLY A 674 -35.40 -13.07 10.46
C GLY A 674 -35.90 -11.63 10.44
N ASP A 675 -36.27 -11.13 11.62
CA ASP A 675 -36.84 -9.79 11.79
C ASP A 675 -35.76 -8.71 12.03
N VAL A 676 -36.08 -7.45 11.73
CA VAL A 676 -35.31 -6.29 12.20
C VAL A 676 -36.18 -5.51 13.19
N LEU A 677 -35.72 -5.41 14.44
CA LEU A 677 -36.52 -4.93 15.56
C LEU A 677 -35.84 -3.75 16.26
N GLY A 678 -36.62 -2.82 16.80
CA GLY A 678 -36.16 -1.78 17.73
C GLY A 678 -36.76 -2.01 19.12
N THR A 679 -35.96 -1.88 20.17
CA THR A 679 -36.47 -1.87 21.54
C THR A 679 -37.08 -0.51 21.90
N ASN A 680 -37.58 -0.33 23.13
CA ASN A 680 -38.03 0.97 23.64
C ASN A 680 -36.93 2.04 23.75
N THR A 681 -35.66 1.65 23.63
CA THR A 681 -34.49 2.57 23.53
C THR A 681 -33.87 2.57 22.14
N GLY A 682 -34.32 1.70 21.23
CA GLY A 682 -33.82 1.57 19.87
C GLY A 682 -34.22 2.76 19.00
N LEU A 683 -33.21 3.42 18.43
CA LEU A 683 -33.38 4.54 17.50
C LEU A 683 -32.26 4.50 16.44
N VAL A 684 -32.63 4.67 15.18
CA VAL A 684 -31.67 4.89 14.09
C VAL A 684 -31.76 6.34 13.65
N ARG A 685 -30.80 7.16 14.06
CA ARG A 685 -30.61 8.52 13.52
C ARG A 685 -29.59 8.48 12.40
N THR A 686 -29.98 8.87 11.19
CA THR A 686 -29.10 8.78 10.03
C THR A 686 -29.50 9.76 8.93
N ASN A 687 -28.62 10.07 7.97
CA ASN A 687 -29.06 10.80 6.78
C ASN A 687 -29.88 9.89 5.86
N LYS A 688 -29.40 8.65 5.65
CA LYS A 688 -30.09 7.63 4.85
C LYS A 688 -30.12 6.27 5.56
N ALA A 689 -31.25 5.58 5.47
CA ALA A 689 -31.42 4.23 5.99
C ALA A 689 -31.83 3.26 4.88
N ASN A 690 -31.24 2.06 4.89
CA ASN A 690 -31.69 0.91 4.10
C ASN A 690 -31.91 -0.28 5.03
N VAL A 691 -33.15 -0.75 5.15
CA VAL A 691 -33.50 -1.81 6.10
C VAL A 691 -34.18 -2.97 5.39
N GLN A 692 -33.55 -4.15 5.45
CA GLN A 692 -34.04 -5.36 4.79
C GLN A 692 -34.23 -6.48 5.81
N ALA A 693 -35.39 -7.11 5.80
CA ALA A 693 -35.72 -8.25 6.65
C ALA A 693 -36.45 -9.33 5.82
N ALA A 694 -36.08 -10.59 5.98
CA ALA A 694 -36.94 -11.66 5.45
C ALA A 694 -38.24 -11.82 6.25
N GLY A 695 -38.23 -11.42 7.52
CA GLY A 695 -39.41 -11.37 8.38
C GLY A 695 -40.06 -9.98 8.40
N HIS A 696 -40.35 -9.50 9.61
CA HIS A 696 -40.95 -8.19 9.89
C HIS A 696 -39.88 -7.11 10.08
N ILE A 697 -40.26 -5.86 9.84
CA ILE A 697 -39.51 -4.69 10.30
C ILE A 697 -40.37 -3.99 11.36
N GLY A 698 -40.04 -4.18 12.64
CA GLY A 698 -40.83 -3.68 13.76
C GLY A 698 -42.22 -4.33 13.90
N PHE A 699 -42.94 -3.96 14.98
CA PHE A 699 -44.27 -4.46 15.29
C PHE A 699 -45.28 -3.37 15.69
N THR A 700 -46.55 -3.64 15.39
CA THR A 700 -47.72 -2.87 15.82
C THR A 700 -48.89 -3.84 16.06
N PRO A 701 -49.49 -3.92 17.27
CA PRO A 701 -49.07 -3.26 18.50
C PRO A 701 -47.72 -3.80 19.03
N PRO A 702 -47.05 -3.07 19.96
CA PRO A 702 -45.77 -3.51 20.50
C PRO A 702 -45.86 -4.84 21.24
N VAL A 703 -44.87 -5.71 21.04
CA VAL A 703 -44.68 -6.94 21.81
C VAL A 703 -43.98 -6.59 23.12
N LEU A 704 -44.62 -6.88 24.26
CA LEU A 704 -44.11 -6.59 25.58
C LEU A 704 -43.45 -7.82 26.22
N LEU A 705 -42.17 -7.71 26.59
CA LEU A 705 -41.43 -8.72 27.33
C LEU A 705 -40.83 -8.10 28.60
N GLY A 706 -41.67 -7.89 29.61
CA GLY A 706 -41.27 -7.21 30.85
C GLY A 706 -40.99 -5.72 30.60
N PRO A 707 -39.81 -5.18 31.01
CA PRO A 707 -39.44 -3.78 30.76
C PRO A 707 -39.00 -3.52 29.31
N LEU A 708 -38.71 -4.57 28.54
CA LEU A 708 -38.38 -4.48 27.12
C LEU A 708 -39.66 -4.51 26.30
N SER A 709 -39.76 -3.63 25.30
CA SER A 709 -40.81 -3.71 24.29
C SER A 709 -40.23 -3.63 22.89
N PHE A 710 -40.80 -4.41 21.98
CA PHE A 710 -40.50 -4.36 20.55
C PHE A 710 -41.70 -3.74 19.85
N GLY A 711 -41.54 -2.48 19.43
CA GLY A 711 -42.57 -1.71 18.76
C GLY A 711 -42.18 -1.39 17.33
N ARG A 712 -42.65 -0.24 16.85
CA ARG A 712 -42.20 0.34 15.59
C ARG A 712 -40.69 0.55 15.63
N LEU A 713 -40.02 0.29 14.50
CA LEU A 713 -38.64 0.74 14.34
C LEU A 713 -38.63 2.27 14.28
N ASN A 714 -37.92 2.91 15.21
CA ASN A 714 -37.83 4.37 15.27
C ASN A 714 -36.68 4.86 14.39
N LEU A 715 -36.98 5.80 13.49
CA LEU A 715 -36.00 6.44 12.63
C LEU A 715 -36.08 7.96 12.72
N GLU A 716 -34.91 8.59 12.81
CA GLU A 716 -34.72 10.03 12.67
C GLU A 716 -33.86 10.28 11.43
N LEU A 717 -34.47 10.82 10.37
CA LEU A 717 -33.78 11.11 9.11
C LEU A 717 -33.31 12.55 9.09
N VAL A 718 -32.00 12.73 8.98
CA VAL A 718 -31.34 14.04 9.08
C VAL A 718 -31.14 14.62 7.68
N GLN A 719 -31.69 15.81 7.45
CA GLN A 719 -31.35 16.63 6.29
C GLN A 719 -30.21 17.58 6.67
N SER A 720 -29.21 17.72 5.80
CA SER A 720 -28.15 18.71 5.96
C SER A 720 -27.80 19.33 4.61
N GLU A 721 -26.92 20.32 4.59
CA GLU A 721 -26.48 20.97 3.35
C GLU A 721 -25.97 19.93 2.33
N GLY A 722 -26.55 19.96 1.13
CA GLY A 722 -26.23 19.01 0.05
C GLY A 722 -26.71 17.57 0.26
N ARG A 723 -27.43 17.26 1.36
CA ARG A 723 -27.85 15.90 1.72
C ARG A 723 -29.34 15.86 2.07
N ALA A 724 -30.15 15.39 1.13
CA ALA A 724 -31.55 15.04 1.37
C ALA A 724 -31.66 13.78 2.25
N THR A 725 -32.80 13.59 2.91
CA THR A 725 -33.11 12.35 3.64
C THR A 725 -33.32 11.18 2.68
N GLY A 726 -33.36 9.96 3.20
CA GLY A 726 -33.76 8.79 2.42
C GLY A 726 -34.03 7.58 3.30
N LEU A 727 -35.04 6.80 2.93
CA LEU A 727 -35.39 5.55 3.58
C LEU A 727 -35.87 4.54 2.55
N ASP A 728 -35.17 3.42 2.42
CA ASP A 728 -35.64 2.26 1.69
C ASP A 728 -35.83 1.08 2.65
N THR A 729 -36.94 0.36 2.51
CA THR A 729 -37.22 -0.82 3.33
C THR A 729 -37.78 -1.97 2.49
N SER A 730 -37.41 -3.20 2.86
CA SER A 730 -37.95 -4.42 2.27
C SER A 730 -38.20 -5.46 3.35
N SER A 731 -39.42 -5.99 3.43
CA SER A 731 -39.79 -7.04 4.38
C SER A 731 -40.56 -8.17 3.71
N GLY A 732 -40.26 -9.42 4.06
CA GLY A 732 -41.08 -10.57 3.63
C GLY A 732 -42.45 -10.63 4.32
N ALA A 733 -42.58 -10.01 5.50
CA ALA A 733 -43.84 -9.85 6.24
C ALA A 733 -44.23 -8.37 6.36
N SER A 734 -44.82 -7.95 7.47
CA SER A 734 -45.27 -6.56 7.70
C SER A 734 -44.14 -5.62 8.17
N GLN A 735 -44.33 -4.32 7.97
CA GLN A 735 -43.50 -3.24 8.48
C GLN A 735 -44.28 -2.34 9.42
N ALA A 736 -43.68 -1.98 10.55
CA ALA A 736 -44.17 -0.98 11.47
C ALA A 736 -43.04 0.02 11.76
N LEU A 737 -43.17 1.24 11.23
CA LEU A 737 -42.15 2.27 11.27
C LEU A 737 -42.68 3.51 11.99
N GLN A 738 -41.78 4.21 12.69
CA GLN A 738 -42.01 5.57 13.19
C GLN A 738 -40.89 6.46 12.70
N VAL A 739 -41.22 7.48 11.90
CA VAL A 739 -40.23 8.32 11.23
C VAL A 739 -40.40 9.79 11.62
N ARG A 740 -39.28 10.46 11.90
CA ARG A 740 -39.20 11.90 12.12
C ARG A 740 -38.09 12.49 11.24
N GLY A 741 -38.37 13.64 10.61
CA GLY A 741 -37.33 14.45 9.97
C GLY A 741 -36.58 15.33 10.97
N LEU A 742 -35.26 15.45 10.81
CA LEU A 742 -34.43 16.41 11.54
C LEU A 742 -33.84 17.41 10.53
N ASP A 743 -34.27 18.66 10.61
CA ASP A 743 -33.79 19.73 9.75
C ASP A 743 -32.53 20.36 10.34
N ARG A 744 -31.38 19.95 9.81
CA ARG A 744 -30.07 20.55 10.08
C ARG A 744 -29.54 21.30 8.85
N ASN A 745 -30.44 21.75 7.97
CA ASN A 745 -30.08 22.55 6.80
C ASN A 745 -30.49 24.01 7.03
N PRO A 746 -29.56 24.97 7.08
CA PRO A 746 -29.90 26.38 7.31
C PRO A 746 -30.63 27.04 6.12
N ALA A 747 -30.75 26.37 4.98
CA ALA A 747 -31.46 26.89 3.82
C ALA A 747 -32.97 27.05 4.08
N ALA A 748 -33.54 28.16 3.61
CA ALA A 748 -34.97 28.41 3.75
C ALA A 748 -35.79 27.52 2.79
N GLY A 749 -36.86 26.90 3.30
CA GLY A 749 -37.79 26.08 2.51
C GLY A 749 -38.72 25.27 3.40
N LEU A 750 -39.71 24.62 2.78
CA LEU A 750 -40.49 23.57 3.45
C LEU A 750 -39.60 22.32 3.57
N PHE A 751 -39.55 21.71 4.74
CA PHE A 751 -38.79 20.48 4.94
C PHE A 751 -39.43 19.34 4.15
N GLN A 752 -38.60 18.66 3.34
CA GLN A 752 -38.98 17.50 2.55
C GLN A 752 -38.46 16.24 3.25
N LEU A 753 -39.38 15.42 3.78
CA LEU A 753 -39.08 14.09 4.28
C LEU A 753 -39.17 13.11 3.11
N GLU A 754 -38.04 12.93 2.43
CA GLU A 754 -37.89 12.02 1.31
C GLU A 754 -37.81 10.57 1.80
N LEU A 755 -38.76 9.74 1.39
CA LEU A 755 -38.81 8.29 1.60
C LEU A 755 -38.78 7.59 0.22
N GLY A 756 -37.97 6.54 0.10
CA GLY A 756 -37.80 5.77 -1.12
C GLY A 756 -38.89 4.71 -1.29
N VAL A 757 -38.46 3.48 -1.57
CA VAL A 757 -39.37 2.34 -1.70
C VAL A 757 -39.51 1.65 -0.34
N LEU A 758 -40.74 1.54 0.15
CA LEU A 758 -41.09 0.71 1.29
C LEU A 758 -41.92 -0.47 0.77
N ASP A 759 -41.35 -1.67 0.77
CA ASP A 759 -41.96 -2.89 0.20
C ASP A 759 -42.18 -3.98 1.25
N ALA A 760 -43.44 -4.34 1.49
CA ALA A 760 -43.83 -5.34 2.48
C ALA A 760 -44.66 -6.46 1.86
N GLY A 761 -44.31 -7.72 2.16
CA GLY A 761 -45.16 -8.86 1.84
C GLY A 761 -46.49 -8.87 2.62
N GLY A 762 -46.55 -8.18 3.76
CA GLY A 762 -47.74 -7.98 4.59
C GLY A 762 -48.21 -6.53 4.60
N ASP A 763 -48.49 -6.01 5.80
CA ASP A 763 -48.94 -4.63 6.00
C ASP A 763 -47.77 -3.63 6.05
N ILE A 764 -47.99 -2.39 5.64
CA ILE A 764 -47.14 -1.25 5.99
C ILE A 764 -47.90 -0.38 6.98
N ASP A 765 -47.32 -0.17 8.15
CA ASP A 765 -47.80 0.79 9.15
C ASP A 765 -46.73 1.86 9.41
N LEU A 766 -46.97 3.06 8.89
CA LEU A 766 -46.06 4.20 8.94
C LEU A 766 -46.61 5.30 9.84
N ARG A 767 -45.93 5.58 10.94
CA ARG A 767 -46.24 6.73 11.79
C ARG A 767 -45.27 7.87 11.53
N ILE A 768 -45.78 9.01 11.07
CA ILE A 768 -44.99 10.20 10.82
C ILE A 768 -45.09 11.16 12.00
N LEU A 769 -43.95 11.64 12.48
CA LEU A 769 -43.87 12.71 13.47
C LEU A 769 -43.46 14.03 12.81
N PRO A 770 -43.79 15.20 13.40
CA PRO A 770 -43.40 16.49 12.85
C PRO A 770 -41.88 16.64 12.82
N THR A 771 -41.36 17.27 11.77
CA THR A 771 -39.94 17.61 11.68
C THR A 771 -39.51 18.48 12.85
N GLN A 772 -38.30 18.22 13.36
CA GLN A 772 -37.63 19.10 14.32
C GLN A 772 -36.57 19.95 13.64
N VAL A 773 -36.60 21.25 13.89
CA VAL A 773 -35.58 22.19 13.44
C VAL A 773 -34.41 22.16 14.42
N GLN A 774 -33.23 21.80 13.90
CA GLN A 774 -32.00 21.56 14.65
C GLN A 774 -30.84 22.44 14.16
N LEU A 775 -31.07 23.75 14.06
CA LEU A 775 -30.10 24.72 13.54
C LEU A 775 -29.17 25.33 14.60
N THR A 776 -29.35 24.97 15.88
CA THR A 776 -28.47 25.46 16.96
C THR A 776 -27.35 24.46 17.20
N ILE A 777 -26.11 24.91 17.14
CA ILE A 777 -24.95 24.06 17.43
C ILE A 777 -24.81 23.89 18.94
N ALA A 778 -24.78 22.65 19.42
CA ALA A 778 -24.45 22.30 20.80
C ALA A 778 -23.56 21.06 20.84
N ASP A 779 -22.93 20.81 21.99
CA ASP A 779 -22.06 19.65 22.23
C ASP A 779 -20.88 19.49 21.24
N ALA A 780 -20.51 20.57 20.56
CA ALA A 780 -19.29 20.65 19.77
C ALA A 780 -18.08 20.88 20.68
N PRO A 781 -16.95 20.16 20.48
CA PRO A 781 -15.76 20.35 21.30
C PRO A 781 -15.29 21.80 21.33
N ALA A 782 -14.95 22.28 22.52
CA ALA A 782 -14.42 23.63 22.70
C ALA A 782 -12.99 23.72 22.16
N GLY A 783 -12.81 24.49 21.10
CA GLY A 783 -11.50 24.97 20.67
C GLY A 783 -10.77 24.15 19.60
N TYR A 784 -11.25 22.95 19.21
CA TYR A 784 -10.70 22.16 18.09
C TYR A 784 -9.17 22.25 17.97
N LEU A 785 -8.48 21.86 19.04
CA LEU A 785 -7.06 22.11 19.18
C LEU A 785 -6.23 20.87 18.85
N VAL A 786 -5.13 21.05 18.13
CA VAL A 786 -4.08 20.02 17.93
C VAL A 786 -2.97 20.24 18.95
N ASP A 787 -2.55 19.18 19.64
CA ASP A 787 -1.38 19.20 20.52
C ASP A 787 -0.11 18.99 19.70
N VAL A 788 0.75 20.00 19.64
CA VAL A 788 2.05 19.89 18.98
C VAL A 788 3.14 19.81 20.04
N SER A 789 3.85 18.69 20.06
CA SER A 789 5.03 18.47 20.91
C SER A 789 6.31 18.68 20.10
N GLU A 790 7.20 19.50 20.62
CA GLU A 790 8.48 19.81 19.99
C GLU A 790 9.63 19.31 20.84
N TYR A 791 10.61 18.69 20.18
CA TYR A 791 11.86 18.34 20.81
C TYR A 791 12.59 19.59 21.34
N GLN A 792 12.99 19.54 22.62
CA GLN A 792 13.89 20.50 23.23
C GLN A 792 15.18 19.76 23.60
N PRO A 793 16.26 19.83 22.81
CA PRO A 793 17.52 19.22 23.20
C PRO A 793 18.01 19.89 24.49
N THR A 794 17.92 19.17 25.62
CA THR A 794 18.62 19.57 26.84
C THR A 794 20.02 18.96 26.86
N LEU A 795 20.97 19.66 27.50
CA LEU A 795 22.33 19.17 27.66
C LEU A 795 22.32 17.77 28.36
N ASP A 796 21.49 17.54 29.39
CA ASP A 796 21.52 16.29 30.20
C ASP A 796 21.13 15.00 29.46
N GLU A 797 20.24 15.05 28.46
CA GLU A 797 19.81 13.88 27.67
C GLU A 797 20.91 13.34 26.74
N VAL A 798 21.89 14.18 26.41
CA VAL A 798 22.98 13.89 25.47
C VAL A 798 24.21 13.29 26.19
N PHE A 799 24.30 13.39 27.53
CA PHE A 799 25.54 13.11 28.28
C PHE A 799 25.47 12.03 29.36
N GLY A 800 24.33 11.37 29.58
CA GLY A 800 24.27 10.21 30.48
C GLY A 800 24.89 8.96 29.84
N ASP A 801 25.58 8.12 30.62
CA ASP A 801 25.96 6.76 30.21
C ASP A 801 24.77 5.78 30.12
N GLY A 802 23.56 6.33 30.21
CA GLY A 802 22.30 5.62 30.16
C GLY A 802 21.95 5.18 28.74
N ASP A 803 21.35 4.01 28.67
CA ASP A 803 20.66 3.47 27.51
C ASP A 803 19.75 4.54 26.87
N PRO A 804 19.90 4.87 25.57
CA PRO A 804 19.05 5.84 24.87
C PRO A 804 17.55 5.47 24.88
N ASP A 805 17.19 4.22 25.23
CA ASP A 805 15.80 3.80 25.45
C ASP A 805 15.22 4.24 26.82
N THR A 806 16.03 4.80 27.72
CA THR A 806 15.62 5.10 29.12
C THR A 806 15.66 6.59 29.52
N ASN A 807 16.21 7.47 28.69
CA ASN A 807 16.27 8.91 28.96
C ASN A 807 15.15 9.62 28.17
N PRO A 808 14.07 10.10 28.83
CA PRO A 808 12.93 10.66 28.13
C PRO A 808 13.32 11.96 27.42
N ILE A 809 13.10 12.01 26.11
CA ILE A 809 13.18 13.24 25.32
C ILE A 809 12.32 14.33 25.97
N ILE A 810 12.91 15.44 26.43
CA ILE A 810 12.14 16.58 26.93
C ILE A 810 11.44 17.24 25.75
N ARG A 811 10.11 17.31 25.87
CA ARG A 811 9.23 17.95 24.89
C ARG A 811 8.55 19.15 25.52
N THR A 812 8.35 20.19 24.72
CA THR A 812 7.36 21.22 25.02
C THR A 812 6.12 20.95 24.19
N THR A 813 4.98 20.79 24.84
CA THR A 813 3.68 20.62 24.17
C THR A 813 2.87 21.91 24.29
N ALA A 814 2.32 22.36 23.16
CA ALA A 814 1.40 23.48 23.09
C ALA A 814 0.22 23.15 22.17
N ALA A 815 -0.92 23.76 22.45
CA ALA A 815 -2.15 23.58 21.68
C ALA A 815 -2.30 24.70 20.64
N TYR A 816 -2.67 24.33 19.41
CA TYR A 816 -2.87 25.25 18.28
C TYR A 816 -4.25 25.03 17.67
N ALA A 817 -4.89 26.10 17.16
CA ALA A 817 -6.27 26.06 16.68
C ALA A 817 -6.38 25.98 15.15
N ASP A 818 -5.68 26.84 14.41
CA ASP A 818 -5.83 26.95 12.95
C ASP A 818 -4.48 26.97 12.20
N HIS A 819 -3.37 27.31 12.87
CA HIS A 819 -2.04 27.35 12.26
C HIS A 819 -0.93 27.06 13.28
N TYR A 820 0.06 26.29 12.86
CA TYR A 820 1.23 26.01 13.70
C TYR A 820 2.30 27.12 13.56
N LYS A 821 2.37 28.02 14.56
CA LYS A 821 3.41 29.05 14.82
C LYS A 821 3.57 30.20 13.77
N PRO A 822 3.06 31.41 14.06
CA PRO A 822 2.21 31.76 15.20
C PRO A 822 0.83 31.10 15.08
N ASP A 823 0.17 30.83 16.20
CA ASP A 823 -1.24 30.44 16.17
C ASP A 823 -2.09 31.60 15.61
N GLY A 824 -3.08 31.30 14.78
CA GLY A 824 -3.85 32.28 14.03
C GLY A 824 -3.39 32.44 12.57
N GLY A 825 -4.36 32.69 11.68
CA GLY A 825 -4.12 33.04 10.27
C GLY A 825 -4.29 31.88 9.29
N GLY A 826 -4.53 30.67 9.81
CA GLY A 826 -4.99 29.52 9.06
C GLY A 826 -6.50 29.55 8.75
N PRO A 827 -7.04 28.50 8.12
CA PRO A 827 -8.45 28.41 7.78
C PRO A 827 -9.34 28.29 9.03
N ALA A 828 -10.35 29.17 9.14
CA ALA A 828 -11.30 29.12 10.24
C ALA A 828 -12.17 27.85 10.16
N PHE A 829 -12.14 27.02 11.19
CA PHE A 829 -13.02 25.86 11.28
C PHE A 829 -14.45 26.28 11.64
N THR A 830 -15.42 25.89 10.81
CA THR A 830 -16.85 26.08 11.08
C THR A 830 -17.47 24.75 11.49
N VAL A 831 -18.01 24.71 12.70
CA VAL A 831 -18.65 23.49 13.23
C VAL A 831 -19.82 23.08 12.33
N PRO A 832 -19.86 21.82 11.84
CA PRO A 832 -20.90 21.38 10.92
C PRO A 832 -22.23 21.19 11.66
N VAL A 833 -23.21 22.02 11.32
CA VAL A 833 -24.59 21.90 11.83
C VAL A 833 -25.22 20.54 11.51
N GLY A 834 -24.83 19.88 10.41
CA GLY A 834 -25.28 18.53 10.07
C GLY A 834 -24.95 17.48 11.15
N VAL A 835 -23.85 17.66 11.87
CA VAL A 835 -23.40 16.74 12.94
C VAL A 835 -23.90 17.21 14.31
N PHE A 836 -23.72 18.49 14.62
CA PHE A 836 -23.92 19.08 15.95
C PHE A 836 -25.24 19.86 16.12
N GLY A 837 -26.13 19.77 15.13
CA GLY A 837 -27.41 20.45 15.14
C GLY A 837 -28.31 19.94 16.26
N THR A 838 -28.83 20.87 17.05
CA THR A 838 -29.78 20.64 18.13
C THR A 838 -30.94 21.61 18.07
N GLY A 839 -32.05 21.22 18.69
CA GLY A 839 -33.29 21.97 18.68
C GLY A 839 -34.51 21.04 18.76
N THR A 840 -35.61 21.59 19.25
CA THR A 840 -36.87 20.85 19.47
C THR A 840 -38.08 21.56 18.87
N ALA A 841 -37.87 22.72 18.23
CA ALA A 841 -38.92 23.45 17.55
C ALA A 841 -39.48 22.59 16.41
N LEU A 842 -40.81 22.51 16.32
CA LEU A 842 -41.48 21.74 15.27
C LEU A 842 -41.71 22.61 14.04
N ALA A 843 -41.59 22.02 12.85
CA ALA A 843 -41.87 22.66 11.58
C ALA A 843 -42.84 21.84 10.72
N ASP A 844 -43.51 22.52 9.80
CA ASP A 844 -44.33 21.87 8.78
C ASP A 844 -43.50 20.89 7.96
N THR A 845 -44.07 19.74 7.65
CA THR A 845 -43.40 18.62 7.00
C THR A 845 -44.13 18.26 5.72
N HIS A 846 -43.42 18.18 4.60
CA HIS A 846 -43.92 17.48 3.41
C HIS A 846 -43.28 16.10 3.36
N VAL A 847 -44.10 15.06 3.37
CA VAL A 847 -43.66 13.67 3.20
C VAL A 847 -43.82 13.33 1.74
N ASP A 848 -42.71 13.00 1.08
CA ASP A 848 -42.71 12.47 -0.29
C ASP A 848 -42.25 11.02 -0.26
N VAL A 849 -43.09 10.11 -0.75
CA VAL A 849 -42.82 8.68 -0.74
C VAL A 849 -42.81 8.14 -2.16
N ALA A 850 -41.65 7.65 -2.59
CA ALA A 850 -41.47 7.15 -3.95
C ALA A 850 -42.39 5.95 -4.24
N LEU A 851 -42.54 5.00 -3.30
CA LEU A 851 -43.53 3.92 -3.39
C LEU A 851 -43.80 3.26 -2.03
N LEU A 852 -45.08 3.11 -1.68
CA LEU A 852 -45.57 2.21 -0.63
C LEU A 852 -46.16 0.96 -1.29
N ARG A 853 -45.48 -0.19 -1.19
CA ARG A 853 -45.96 -1.46 -1.74
C ARG A 853 -46.28 -2.45 -0.63
N ALA A 854 -47.50 -2.95 -0.59
CA ALA A 854 -47.93 -3.89 0.45
C ALA A 854 -48.74 -5.06 -0.12
N GLY A 855 -48.57 -6.25 0.48
CA GLY A 855 -49.45 -7.41 0.26
C GLY A 855 -50.72 -7.38 1.12
N GLY A 856 -50.68 -6.65 2.25
CA GLY A 856 -51.78 -6.40 3.17
C GLY A 856 -52.31 -4.98 3.05
N ASN A 857 -52.39 -4.26 4.16
CA ASN A 857 -52.87 -2.88 4.26
C ASN A 857 -51.72 -1.87 4.20
N ILE A 858 -52.01 -0.65 3.76
CA ILE A 858 -51.13 0.51 3.90
C ILE A 858 -51.79 1.47 4.89
N ASN A 859 -51.17 1.69 6.03
CA ASN A 859 -51.63 2.63 7.06
C ASN A 859 -50.58 3.73 7.27
N VAL A 860 -50.92 4.98 7.00
CA VAL A 860 -50.04 6.14 7.20
C VAL A 860 -50.69 7.12 8.17
N VAL A 861 -50.11 7.28 9.36
CA VAL A 861 -50.67 8.12 10.42
C VAL A 861 -49.70 9.23 10.80
N ALA A 862 -50.10 10.48 10.53
CA ALA A 862 -49.35 11.66 10.94
C ALA A 862 -49.75 12.11 12.36
N SER A 863 -48.75 12.28 13.24
CA SER A 863 -48.90 12.86 14.58
C SER A 863 -48.56 14.36 14.56
N PHE A 864 -49.34 15.15 13.83
CA PHE A 864 -49.01 16.52 13.42
C PHE A 864 -48.91 17.59 14.54
N GLN A 865 -49.43 17.35 15.75
CA GLN A 865 -49.42 18.31 16.86
C GLN A 865 -49.89 19.72 16.45
N SER A 866 -49.04 20.75 16.56
CA SER A 866 -49.33 22.14 16.18
C SER A 866 -48.87 22.52 14.76
N THR A 867 -48.26 21.58 14.03
CA THR A 867 -47.71 21.79 12.68
C THR A 867 -48.57 21.13 11.62
N ARG A 868 -48.34 21.45 10.35
CA ARG A 868 -48.97 20.80 9.20
C ARG A 868 -48.09 19.67 8.65
N ILE A 869 -48.70 18.54 8.29
CA ILE A 869 -48.02 17.44 7.59
C ILE A 869 -48.74 17.14 6.28
N ASP A 870 -48.09 17.44 5.15
CA ASP A 870 -48.56 17.05 3.82
C ASP A 870 -48.00 15.67 3.46
N ILE A 871 -48.78 14.84 2.77
CA ILE A 871 -48.38 13.50 2.35
C ILE A 871 -48.59 13.37 0.84
N THR A 872 -47.52 13.10 0.12
CA THR A 872 -47.51 12.69 -1.28
C THR A 872 -46.93 11.27 -1.35
N ALA A 873 -47.64 10.32 -1.95
CA ALA A 873 -47.13 8.97 -2.06
C ALA A 873 -47.67 8.25 -3.31
N ASN A 874 -46.81 7.46 -3.95
CA ASN A 874 -47.28 6.39 -4.81
C ASN A 874 -47.59 5.16 -3.96
N THR A 875 -48.67 4.45 -4.29
CA THR A 875 -49.09 3.21 -3.62
C THR A 875 -49.18 2.06 -4.63
N ASN A 876 -48.94 0.84 -4.15
CA ASN A 876 -49.21 -0.40 -4.87
C ASN A 876 -49.73 -1.46 -3.87
N LEU A 877 -51.04 -1.63 -3.82
CA LEU A 877 -51.68 -2.70 -3.07
C LEU A 877 -51.75 -3.97 -3.93
N THR A 878 -50.90 -4.94 -3.61
CA THR A 878 -50.84 -6.21 -4.35
C THR A 878 -51.87 -7.24 -3.87
N GLY A 879 -52.47 -7.02 -2.70
CA GLY A 879 -53.51 -7.85 -2.10
C GLY A 879 -54.88 -7.17 -2.02
N LEU A 880 -55.79 -7.74 -1.22
CA LEU A 880 -57.15 -7.22 -1.00
C LEU A 880 -57.26 -6.29 0.23
N GLY A 881 -56.14 -5.78 0.73
CA GLY A 881 -56.13 -4.84 1.86
C GLY A 881 -56.70 -3.47 1.49
N ARG A 882 -56.46 -2.49 2.36
CA ARG A 882 -56.92 -1.11 2.17
C ARG A 882 -55.81 -0.09 2.42
N ILE A 883 -56.12 1.15 2.06
CA ILE A 883 -55.28 2.31 2.31
C ILE A 883 -55.96 3.21 3.35
N ASP A 884 -55.32 3.36 4.50
CA ASP A 884 -55.68 4.29 5.56
C ASP A 884 -54.62 5.41 5.59
N VAL A 885 -55.04 6.67 5.53
CA VAL A 885 -54.14 7.82 5.68
C VAL A 885 -54.80 8.87 6.56
N LEU A 886 -54.12 9.28 7.63
CA LEU A 886 -54.59 10.35 8.52
C LEU A 886 -53.55 11.46 8.60
N THR A 887 -53.93 12.68 8.22
CA THR A 887 -53.14 13.88 8.46
C THR A 887 -54.00 15.16 8.61
N ASN A 888 -53.38 16.29 8.89
CA ASN A 888 -54.01 17.61 8.84
C ASN A 888 -53.63 18.42 7.59
N GLY A 889 -52.60 18.02 6.85
CA GLY A 889 -52.22 18.63 5.57
C GLY A 889 -52.90 17.99 4.36
N ASN A 890 -52.40 18.30 3.16
CA ASN A 890 -52.89 17.70 1.94
C ASN A 890 -52.51 16.21 1.89
N ILE A 891 -53.40 15.41 1.29
CA ILE A 891 -53.12 14.02 0.92
C ILE A 891 -53.14 13.95 -0.61
N ALA A 892 -52.06 13.47 -1.21
CA ALA A 892 -51.94 13.20 -2.64
C ALA A 892 -51.45 11.77 -2.85
N LEU A 893 -52.34 10.87 -3.27
CA LEU A 893 -52.02 9.46 -3.49
C LEU A 893 -52.17 9.07 -4.95
N ILE A 894 -51.25 8.26 -5.44
CA ILE A 894 -51.31 7.64 -6.76
C ILE A 894 -51.20 6.14 -6.61
N GLU A 895 -52.31 5.41 -6.76
CA GLU A 895 -52.29 3.96 -6.88
C GLU A 895 -51.79 3.58 -8.27
N THR A 896 -50.59 2.99 -8.31
CA THR A 896 -49.84 2.76 -9.54
C THR A 896 -50.31 1.54 -10.32
N GLU A 897 -51.02 0.62 -9.69
CA GLU A 897 -51.54 -0.60 -10.30
C GLU A 897 -52.85 -1.02 -9.63
N GLY A 898 -53.85 -1.44 -10.42
CA GLY A 898 -55.14 -1.87 -9.87
C GLY A 898 -55.99 -0.73 -9.29
N ASP A 899 -56.95 -1.12 -8.44
CA ASP A 899 -57.88 -0.19 -7.80
C ASP A 899 -57.26 0.42 -6.54
N LEU A 900 -57.45 1.73 -6.34
CA LEU A 900 -57.19 2.36 -5.04
C LEU A 900 -58.32 1.95 -4.09
N ARG A 901 -58.00 1.06 -3.15
CA ARG A 901 -58.92 0.54 -2.13
C ARG A 901 -58.90 1.49 -0.92
N ALA A 902 -59.79 2.47 -0.90
CA ALA A 902 -59.89 3.47 0.16
C ALA A 902 -60.50 2.84 1.42
N GLY A 903 -59.79 2.91 2.54
CA GLY A 903 -60.30 2.58 3.86
C GLY A 903 -60.71 3.85 4.60
N SER A 904 -59.78 4.44 5.36
CA SER A 904 -59.98 5.76 5.97
C SER A 904 -58.89 6.74 5.55
N ILE A 905 -59.18 7.55 4.52
CA ILE A 905 -58.30 8.59 3.98
C ILE A 905 -58.83 9.95 4.41
N VAL A 906 -58.24 10.52 5.46
CA VAL A 906 -58.73 11.71 6.15
C VAL A 906 -57.67 12.80 6.21
N SER A 907 -57.95 13.91 5.52
CA SER A 907 -57.32 15.20 5.80
C SER A 907 -58.20 16.02 6.73
N THR A 908 -57.75 16.24 7.95
CA THR A 908 -58.55 16.91 8.98
C THR A 908 -58.71 18.41 8.79
N LEU A 909 -57.89 19.06 7.94
CA LEU A 909 -57.94 20.52 7.71
C LEU A 909 -57.73 20.95 6.24
N ASN A 910 -57.43 20.03 5.32
CA ASN A 910 -56.96 20.35 3.97
C ASN A 910 -57.56 19.40 2.91
N ASN A 911 -56.95 19.32 1.73
CA ASN A 911 -57.52 18.67 0.55
C ASN A 911 -57.03 17.22 0.40
N VAL A 912 -57.79 16.43 -0.34
CA VAL A 912 -57.42 15.08 -0.74
C VAL A 912 -57.45 14.96 -2.26
N THR A 913 -56.38 14.40 -2.84
CA THR A 913 -56.25 14.11 -4.27
C THR A 913 -55.86 12.64 -4.43
N LEU A 914 -56.72 11.87 -5.07
CA LEU A 914 -56.54 10.44 -5.31
C LEU A 914 -56.52 10.18 -6.81
N THR A 915 -55.49 9.50 -7.29
CA THR A 915 -55.42 8.99 -8.65
C THR A 915 -55.22 7.49 -8.60
N ALA A 916 -56.00 6.73 -9.37
CA ALA A 916 -55.90 5.28 -9.44
C ALA A 916 -55.68 4.80 -10.88
N ALA A 917 -54.79 3.83 -11.06
CA ALA A 917 -54.55 3.19 -12.35
C ALA A 917 -55.81 2.51 -12.92
N ALA A 918 -56.63 1.88 -12.06
CA ALA A 918 -57.95 1.35 -12.42
C ALA A 918 -59.07 2.21 -11.82
N GLY A 919 -59.78 1.72 -10.79
CA GLY A 919 -60.86 2.42 -10.10
C GLY A 919 -60.50 2.90 -8.70
N ILE A 920 -61.40 3.67 -8.07
CA ILE A 920 -61.34 4.02 -6.65
C ILE A 920 -62.54 3.36 -5.98
N VAL A 921 -62.32 2.51 -4.99
CA VAL A 921 -63.37 1.71 -4.34
C VAL A 921 -63.32 1.87 -2.82
N ASP A 922 -64.48 1.90 -2.18
CA ASP A 922 -64.60 1.61 -0.75
C ASP A 922 -64.13 0.17 -0.52
N ALA A 923 -63.10 0.03 0.31
CA ALA A 923 -62.46 -1.25 0.59
C ALA A 923 -63.27 -2.11 1.56
N GLU A 924 -64.02 -1.50 2.47
CA GLU A 924 -64.75 -2.08 3.59
C GLU A 924 -66.18 -2.46 3.22
N GLY A 925 -66.82 -1.70 2.34
CA GLY A 925 -68.24 -1.87 2.00
C GLY A 925 -69.16 -1.46 3.15
N ASP A 926 -68.77 -0.41 3.89
CA ASP A 926 -69.51 0.03 5.07
C ASP A 926 -70.36 1.29 4.81
N ALA A 927 -70.55 2.15 5.81
CA ALA A 927 -71.34 3.38 5.65
C ALA A 927 -70.66 4.59 6.29
N ALA A 928 -69.39 4.45 6.66
CA ALA A 928 -68.54 5.55 7.12
C ALA A 928 -67.93 6.25 5.90
N ALA A 929 -67.50 7.50 6.05
CA ALA A 929 -66.78 8.19 4.98
C ALA A 929 -65.38 7.61 4.82
N ASP A 930 -65.05 7.14 3.60
CA ASP A 930 -63.74 6.61 3.26
C ASP A 930 -62.76 7.71 2.88
N VAL A 931 -63.26 8.79 2.27
CA VAL A 931 -62.45 9.93 1.84
C VAL A 931 -62.99 11.22 2.42
N SER A 932 -62.23 11.85 3.33
CA SER A 932 -62.63 13.08 4.02
C SER A 932 -61.59 14.21 3.83
N GLY A 933 -62.07 15.41 3.49
CA GLY A 933 -61.25 16.60 3.30
C GLY A 933 -62.09 17.84 2.96
N ASN A 934 -61.44 18.93 2.55
CA ASN A 934 -62.13 20.11 2.03
C ASN A 934 -62.35 19.94 0.51
N ARG A 935 -61.34 20.14 -0.34
CA ARG A 935 -61.46 19.78 -1.75
C ARG A 935 -61.09 18.32 -1.96
N LEU A 936 -61.97 17.57 -2.64
CA LEU A 936 -61.71 16.19 -3.06
C LEU A 936 -61.52 16.15 -4.57
N VAL A 937 -60.38 15.63 -5.01
CA VAL A 937 -60.06 15.39 -6.42
C VAL A 937 -59.85 13.89 -6.62
N LEU A 938 -60.76 13.23 -7.33
CA LEU A 938 -60.79 11.78 -7.50
C LEU A 938 -60.65 11.44 -8.99
N THR A 939 -59.61 10.69 -9.35
CA THR A 939 -59.37 10.32 -10.75
C THR A 939 -59.13 8.82 -10.89
N ALA A 940 -60.01 8.14 -11.60
CA ALA A 940 -59.81 6.77 -12.08
C ALA A 940 -59.32 6.83 -13.54
N LEU A 941 -58.23 6.12 -13.87
CA LEU A 941 -57.64 6.17 -15.22
C LEU A 941 -58.23 5.14 -16.19
N ALA A 942 -58.76 4.02 -15.68
CA ALA A 942 -59.34 2.96 -16.52
C ALA A 942 -60.66 2.38 -15.97
N GLY A 943 -60.95 2.55 -14.68
CA GLY A 943 -62.09 1.96 -13.98
C GLY A 943 -63.19 2.95 -13.61
N SER A 944 -63.95 2.61 -12.57
CA SER A 944 -65.03 3.40 -11.98
C SER A 944 -64.59 4.04 -10.65
N ILE A 945 -65.32 5.06 -10.19
CA ILE A 945 -65.24 5.56 -8.81
C ILE A 945 -66.49 5.05 -8.09
N GLY A 946 -66.31 4.30 -7.00
CA GLY A 946 -67.37 3.53 -6.37
C GLY A 946 -67.79 2.30 -7.18
N ALA A 947 -68.73 1.53 -6.63
CA ALA A 947 -69.29 0.31 -7.22
C ALA A 947 -70.82 0.33 -7.20
N PHE A 948 -71.46 -0.43 -8.10
CA PHE A 948 -72.93 -0.37 -8.29
C PHE A 948 -73.76 -0.66 -7.02
N LEU A 949 -73.23 -1.49 -6.13
CA LEU A 949 -73.87 -1.85 -4.86
C LEU A 949 -73.25 -1.13 -3.65
N ASN A 950 -72.24 -0.29 -3.88
CA ASN A 950 -71.45 0.33 -2.83
C ASN A 950 -70.84 1.62 -3.37
N ASP A 951 -71.46 2.76 -3.06
CA ASP A 951 -70.92 4.07 -3.45
C ASP A 951 -69.55 4.24 -2.79
N LEU A 952 -68.75 5.22 -3.24
CA LEU A 952 -67.65 5.69 -2.43
C LEU A 952 -68.18 6.73 -1.46
N GLU A 953 -68.14 6.44 -0.17
CA GLU A 953 -68.56 7.37 0.87
C GLU A 953 -67.51 8.47 1.08
N ILE A 954 -67.95 9.73 1.06
CA ILE A 954 -67.09 10.91 1.16
C ILE A 954 -67.59 11.93 2.19
N ASP A 955 -66.67 12.78 2.63
CA ASP A 955 -66.96 14.04 3.34
C ASP A 955 -66.13 15.18 2.72
N SER A 956 -66.76 15.94 1.82
CA SER A 956 -66.13 17.00 1.01
C SER A 956 -66.23 18.41 1.60
N ALA A 957 -66.65 18.53 2.86
CA ALA A 957 -66.66 19.81 3.57
C ALA A 957 -66.23 19.61 5.03
N TYR A 958 -65.24 18.73 5.23
CA TYR A 958 -64.93 18.14 6.53
C TYR A 958 -64.58 19.20 7.60
N SER A 959 -63.77 20.19 7.23
CA SER A 959 -63.31 21.24 8.17
C SER A 959 -63.66 22.66 7.74
N ALA A 960 -63.86 22.87 6.45
CA ALA A 960 -64.23 24.14 5.82
C ALA A 960 -65.06 23.84 4.56
N ALA A 961 -65.60 24.89 3.94
CA ALA A 961 -66.28 24.73 2.65
C ALA A 961 -65.32 24.09 1.62
N GLY A 962 -65.82 23.08 0.93
CA GLY A 962 -65.09 22.33 -0.07
C GLY A 962 -65.94 22.01 -1.28
N ASP A 963 -65.34 21.29 -2.22
CA ASP A 963 -65.97 20.84 -3.46
C ASP A 963 -65.37 19.51 -3.95
N VAL A 964 -66.11 18.83 -4.82
CA VAL A 964 -65.72 17.54 -5.41
C VAL A 964 -65.48 17.69 -6.89
N LEU A 965 -64.31 17.22 -7.33
CA LEU A 965 -63.99 16.93 -8.72
C LEU A 965 -63.77 15.42 -8.86
N ALA A 966 -64.53 14.75 -9.72
CA ALA A 966 -64.35 13.32 -9.99
C ALA A 966 -64.34 13.02 -11.50
N HIS A 967 -63.38 12.21 -11.94
CA HIS A 967 -63.25 11.77 -13.33
C HIS A 967 -63.00 10.27 -13.42
N ALA A 968 -63.77 9.57 -14.24
CA ALA A 968 -63.61 8.14 -14.49
C ALA A 968 -64.06 7.76 -15.91
N PRO A 969 -63.39 6.82 -16.60
CA PRO A 969 -63.91 6.23 -17.82
C PRO A 969 -65.21 5.43 -17.60
N GLY A 970 -65.30 4.76 -16.43
CA GLY A 970 -66.45 3.98 -16.00
C GLY A 970 -67.51 4.79 -15.25
N ASP A 971 -68.21 4.13 -14.33
CA ASP A 971 -69.25 4.73 -13.50
C ASP A 971 -68.64 5.63 -12.40
N ILE A 972 -69.39 6.64 -11.94
CA ILE A 972 -69.06 7.43 -10.75
C ILE A 972 -70.23 7.38 -9.78
N PHE A 973 -70.06 6.63 -8.69
CA PHE A 973 -71.02 6.47 -7.61
C PHE A 973 -70.42 6.98 -6.30
N ILE A 974 -70.94 8.11 -5.81
CA ILE A 974 -70.40 8.84 -4.65
C ILE A 974 -71.53 9.14 -3.67
N HIS A 975 -71.27 8.97 -2.38
CA HIS A 975 -72.21 9.27 -1.31
C HIS A 975 -71.62 10.27 -0.31
N GLU A 976 -72.15 11.49 -0.28
CA GLU A 976 -71.78 12.51 0.70
C GLU A 976 -72.47 12.22 2.04
N MET A 977 -71.64 12.03 3.07
CA MET A 977 -72.07 11.57 4.38
C MET A 977 -72.41 12.72 5.33
N THR A 978 -71.86 13.91 5.11
CA THR A 978 -72.05 15.06 5.99
C THR A 978 -72.39 16.33 5.21
N GLY A 979 -73.58 16.89 5.46
CA GLY A 979 -73.93 18.20 4.90
C GLY A 979 -74.21 18.15 3.39
N SER A 980 -73.90 19.24 2.68
CA SER A 980 -74.23 19.39 1.26
C SER A 980 -73.08 18.98 0.37
N LEU A 981 -73.36 18.14 -0.64
CA LEU A 981 -72.41 17.86 -1.71
C LEU A 981 -72.31 19.05 -2.67
N VAL A 982 -71.17 19.73 -2.66
CA VAL A 982 -70.85 20.80 -3.62
C VAL A 982 -70.01 20.20 -4.74
N VAL A 983 -70.56 20.21 -5.94
CA VAL A 983 -69.90 19.65 -7.12
C VAL A 983 -69.21 20.76 -7.91
N ASP A 984 -67.92 20.59 -8.19
CA ASP A 984 -67.19 21.36 -9.19
C ASP A 984 -67.39 20.71 -10.58
N GLU A 985 -66.95 19.45 -10.71
CA GLU A 985 -67.08 18.68 -11.96
C GLU A 985 -67.15 17.18 -11.66
N ILE A 986 -68.10 16.47 -12.28
CA ILE A 986 -68.18 14.99 -12.25
C ILE A 986 -68.34 14.50 -13.68
N VAL A 987 -67.37 13.73 -14.17
CA VAL A 987 -67.34 13.24 -15.56
C VAL A 987 -67.11 11.73 -15.58
N ALA A 988 -68.16 11.00 -15.98
CA ALA A 988 -68.09 9.60 -16.38
C ALA A 988 -68.07 9.55 -17.92
N ASP A 989 -66.99 9.06 -18.55
CA ASP A 989 -66.87 9.11 -20.03
C ASP A 989 -67.86 8.17 -20.72
N ALA A 990 -68.07 6.99 -20.16
CA ALA A 990 -68.91 5.94 -20.73
C ALA A 990 -69.86 5.26 -19.72
N GLY A 991 -69.83 5.69 -18.45
CA GLY A 991 -70.63 5.13 -17.35
C GLY A 991 -71.73 6.05 -16.82
N ASP A 992 -72.45 5.57 -15.81
CA ASP A 992 -73.48 6.31 -15.09
C ASP A 992 -72.89 7.14 -13.95
N VAL A 993 -73.52 8.28 -13.65
CA VAL A 993 -73.22 9.09 -12.46
C VAL A 993 -74.36 8.94 -11.44
N ARG A 994 -74.04 8.49 -10.23
CA ARG A 994 -74.94 8.46 -9.05
C ARG A 994 -74.29 9.29 -7.95
N LEU A 995 -75.00 10.33 -7.53
CA LEU A 995 -74.61 11.14 -6.39
C LEU A 995 -75.69 11.01 -5.33
N THR A 996 -75.29 10.54 -4.15
CA THR A 996 -76.16 10.35 -3.00
C THR A 996 -75.75 11.36 -1.91
N THR A 997 -76.71 11.94 -1.20
CA THR A 997 -76.44 12.84 -0.06
C THR A 997 -77.32 12.47 1.12
N ARG A 998 -76.79 12.58 2.34
CA ARG A 998 -77.57 12.38 3.56
C ARG A 998 -78.19 13.71 4.03
N ASP A 999 -79.52 13.80 4.01
CA ASP A 999 -80.30 14.96 4.48
C ASP A 999 -80.54 14.93 6.01
#